data_AF-A0A452C4Z8-F1
#
_entry.id   AF-A0A452C4Z8-F1
#
_cell.length_a   1.000
_cell.length_b   1.000
_cell.length_c   1.000
_cell.angle_alpha   90.00
_cell.angle_beta   90.00
_cell.angle_gamma   90.00
#
_symmetry.space_group_name_H-M   'P 1'
#
loop_
_entity.id
_entity.type
_entity.pdbx_description
1 polymer ?
#
loop_
_entity_poly.entity_id
_entity_poly.type
_entity_poly.pdbx_seq_one_letter_code
_entity_poly.pdbx_strand_id
1 'polypeptide(L)'
;MGARAVLGTTLAVACAGAVFSFLLRHKDLFWGETEECRVRGIVEASKLLVDQAVYSTMRRNLHKREIISPSQLLSFSKLPEPASRAASRAADVMEMSVQEAMRRAHLRSAPSGPPTDVLSEDLLKTIAHLSGCQPYMLPPRCPNTCLANKFRLITGACNNRDHPRRGAANTALARWLPPAYEDGISEPRGWNPRLRYNGFPLPPVREVSRQVIHVSNEAVTEDGQYSDLLMAWGQYIDHDMAFTPQSASLAAFGGGADCQQTCENRSPCFPIQVITLRDYVPKILGPEAFGQHVGPYRGYDPAVDPTVSNVFSTAAFRFGHATVHPLVRRLDARFQERPGLLPLRDAFFRPWRLLEEGGVDPIMRGLLATPAKLQVQDQLMNAELTEGLFVLSDSGTLDLAAINLQRGRDHGLPGYNEWREFCGLSRLETRANLRATSSNGSVADKILDLYGHPANIDVWLGGLAERVLPGARTGPLFACIIGKQMRKLRDGDRFWWENQAVFTEAQRRELGRHSLSRVICDNTGLSRVPRDAFRVGTWPQEFESCDSIPGMNLGAWREAPPPEDACGFPGKVEDGDFLLCEESGKRVLVFSCRHGFQLQGPEQIACTRRGWDSQPPVCKDSGRLPRASMVSIVLGAVLVCGLAGLTWTVVCRW
;
A
#
# COMPACT_ATOMS: atom_id res chain seq x y z
N MET A 1 79.01 26.15 -27.37
CA MET A 1 78.56 25.97 -25.97
C MET A 1 77.23 25.20 -25.95
N GLY A 2 77.22 23.88 -26.18
CA GLY A 2 75.97 23.13 -26.45
C GLY A 2 75.32 22.41 -25.26
N ALA A 3 76.11 21.85 -24.34
CA ALA A 3 75.62 20.86 -23.37
C ALA A 3 74.82 21.41 -22.17
N ARG A 4 74.97 22.70 -21.82
CA ARG A 4 74.33 23.27 -20.61
C ARG A 4 72.85 23.64 -20.79
N ALA A 5 72.41 23.97 -22.01
CA ALA A 5 71.02 24.35 -22.27
C ALA A 5 70.05 23.16 -22.15
N VAL A 6 70.40 22.02 -22.76
CA VAL A 6 69.55 20.81 -22.79
C VAL A 6 69.37 20.18 -21.41
N LEU A 7 70.41 20.18 -20.56
CA LEU A 7 70.29 19.67 -19.20
C LEU A 7 69.32 20.51 -18.36
N GLY A 8 69.33 21.83 -18.52
CA GLY A 8 68.44 22.74 -17.80
C GLY A 8 66.96 22.54 -18.14
N THR A 9 66.62 22.38 -19.41
CA THR A 9 65.23 22.15 -19.84
C THR A 9 64.71 20.78 -19.40
N THR A 10 65.55 19.73 -19.46
CA THR A 10 65.15 18.39 -19.03
C THR A 10 64.91 18.35 -17.51
N LEU A 11 65.77 19.00 -16.70
CA LEU A 11 65.55 19.12 -15.26
C LEU A 11 64.27 19.91 -14.93
N ALA A 12 64.03 21.03 -15.61
CA ALA A 12 62.85 21.85 -15.37
C ALA A 12 61.54 21.11 -15.65
N VAL A 13 61.46 20.32 -16.74
CA VAL A 13 60.28 19.51 -17.07
C VAL A 13 60.11 18.34 -16.09
N ALA A 14 61.20 17.70 -15.66
CA ALA A 14 61.14 16.64 -14.65
C ALA A 14 60.66 17.16 -13.28
N CYS A 15 61.18 18.31 -12.83
CA CYS A 15 60.73 18.97 -11.60
C CYS A 15 59.27 19.43 -11.72
N ALA A 16 58.85 20.00 -12.86
CA ALA A 16 57.45 20.37 -13.08
C ALA A 16 56.52 19.15 -13.03
N GLY A 17 56.87 18.05 -13.70
CA GLY A 17 56.10 16.80 -13.65
C GLY A 17 56.01 16.19 -12.25
N ALA A 18 57.10 16.21 -11.49
CA ALA A 18 57.13 15.75 -10.10
C ALA A 18 56.27 16.63 -9.18
N VAL A 19 56.41 17.95 -9.26
CA VAL A 19 55.63 18.91 -8.45
C VAL A 19 54.15 18.87 -8.82
N PHE A 20 53.79 18.77 -10.10
CA PHE A 20 52.38 18.65 -10.52
C PHE A 20 51.77 17.31 -10.07
N SER A 21 52.54 16.21 -10.11
CA SER A 21 52.12 14.92 -9.57
C SER A 21 51.99 14.93 -8.04
N PHE A 22 52.84 15.68 -7.34
CA PHE A 22 52.78 15.88 -5.89
C PHE A 22 51.56 16.73 -5.49
N LEU A 23 51.31 17.83 -6.20
CA LEU A 23 50.12 18.67 -6.02
C LEU A 23 48.81 17.92 -6.34
N LEU A 24 48.82 17.03 -7.34
CA LEU A 24 47.67 16.16 -7.62
C LEU A 24 47.48 15.08 -6.54
N ARG A 25 48.55 14.50 -5.99
CA ARG A 25 48.49 13.53 -4.88
C ARG A 25 48.16 14.16 -3.51
N HIS A 26 48.38 15.46 -3.34
CA HIS A 26 48.16 16.18 -2.07
C HIS A 26 47.10 17.29 -2.16
N LYS A 27 46.22 17.27 -3.16
CA LYS A 27 45.02 18.14 -3.18
C LYS A 27 44.23 18.01 -1.89
N ASP A 28 44.01 16.78 -1.45
CA ASP A 28 43.28 16.41 -0.23
C ASP A 28 43.99 16.81 1.07
N LEU A 29 45.28 17.21 0.99
CA LEU A 29 46.09 17.64 2.13
C LEU A 29 46.08 19.17 2.32
N PHE A 30 45.91 19.94 1.23
CA PHE A 30 45.94 21.41 1.25
C PHE A 30 44.55 22.05 1.10
N TRP A 31 43.59 21.36 0.49
CA TRP A 31 42.20 21.76 0.43
C TRP A 31 41.36 20.66 1.06
N GLY A 32 40.99 20.85 2.33
CA GLY A 32 40.10 19.90 3.02
C GLY A 32 38.79 19.76 2.26
N GLU A 33 38.35 18.52 2.02
CA GLU A 33 37.16 18.23 1.22
C GLU A 33 35.96 19.08 1.66
N THR A 34 35.27 19.70 0.69
CA THR A 34 34.00 20.37 0.95
C THR A 34 32.98 19.36 1.47
N GLU A 35 32.01 19.81 2.27
CA GLU A 35 30.94 18.91 2.75
C GLU A 35 30.20 18.27 1.57
N GLU A 36 29.93 19.01 0.49
CA GLU A 36 29.28 18.46 -0.70
C GLU A 36 30.06 17.29 -1.32
N CYS A 37 31.40 17.37 -1.40
CA CYS A 37 32.23 16.25 -1.88
C CYS A 37 32.14 15.03 -0.96
N ARG A 38 32.16 15.24 0.37
CA ARG A 38 32.02 14.15 1.36
C ARG A 38 30.66 13.47 1.28
N VAL A 39 29.60 14.27 1.17
CA VAL A 39 28.21 13.81 1.07
C VAL A 39 27.98 13.06 -0.24
N ARG A 40 28.53 13.56 -1.34
CA ARG A 40 28.52 12.87 -2.64
C ARG A 40 29.19 11.49 -2.55
N GLY A 41 30.36 11.40 -1.93
CA GLY A 41 31.04 10.11 -1.70
C GLY A 41 30.25 9.14 -0.82
N ILE A 42 29.53 9.63 0.20
CA ILE A 42 28.62 8.82 1.02
C ILE A 42 27.45 8.29 0.17
N VAL A 43 26.77 9.18 -0.58
CA VAL A 43 25.59 8.78 -1.38
C VAL A 43 25.96 7.87 -2.54
N GLU A 44 27.13 8.04 -3.16
CA GLU A 44 27.63 7.15 -4.22
C GLU A 44 27.99 5.76 -3.68
N ALA A 45 28.56 5.66 -2.47
CA ALA A 45 28.74 4.38 -1.79
C ALA A 45 27.39 3.71 -1.44
N SER A 46 26.43 4.46 -0.88
CA SER A 46 25.08 3.96 -0.59
C SER A 46 24.35 3.45 -1.84
N LYS A 47 24.46 4.15 -2.99
CA LYS A 47 23.94 3.69 -4.28
C LYS A 47 24.50 2.35 -4.68
N LEU A 48 25.83 2.18 -4.61
CA LEU A 48 26.50 0.93 -4.98
C LEU A 48 26.04 -0.24 -4.10
N LEU A 49 25.89 -0.03 -2.79
CA LEU A 49 25.38 -1.04 -1.86
C LEU A 49 23.93 -1.43 -2.18
N VAL A 50 23.04 -0.46 -2.37
CA VAL A 50 21.63 -0.71 -2.71
C VAL A 50 21.51 -1.38 -4.08
N ASP A 51 22.22 -0.92 -5.11
CA ASP A 51 22.18 -1.52 -6.44
C ASP A 51 22.76 -2.94 -6.45
N GLN A 52 23.82 -3.22 -5.70
CA GLN A 52 24.37 -4.57 -5.55
C GLN A 52 23.39 -5.51 -4.81
N ALA A 53 22.68 -5.00 -3.81
CA ALA A 53 21.68 -5.76 -3.06
C ALA A 53 20.39 -6.02 -3.87
N VAL A 54 19.93 -5.05 -4.68
CA VAL A 54 18.82 -5.23 -5.63
C VAL A 54 19.22 -6.17 -6.77
N TYR A 55 20.43 -6.01 -7.33
CA TYR A 55 20.94 -6.89 -8.39
C TYR A 55 21.10 -8.33 -7.91
N SER A 56 21.64 -8.56 -6.71
CA SER A 56 21.78 -9.91 -6.17
C SER A 56 20.41 -10.58 -5.95
N THR A 57 19.42 -9.82 -5.49
CA THR A 57 18.01 -10.26 -5.35
C THR A 57 17.42 -10.67 -6.71
N MET A 58 17.50 -9.79 -7.72
CA MET A 58 17.02 -10.10 -9.08
C MET A 58 17.76 -11.29 -9.69
N ARG A 59 19.08 -11.38 -9.52
CA ARG A 59 19.90 -12.47 -10.06
C ARG A 59 19.62 -13.81 -9.34
N ARG A 60 19.26 -13.80 -8.05
CA ARG A 60 18.80 -15.00 -7.31
C ARG A 60 17.48 -15.52 -7.89
N ASN A 61 16.52 -14.61 -8.14
CA ASN A 61 15.23 -14.95 -8.76
C ASN A 61 15.37 -15.47 -10.21
N LEU A 62 16.41 -15.04 -10.94
CA LEU A 62 16.71 -15.51 -12.30
C LEU A 62 17.62 -16.76 -12.34
N HIS A 63 18.39 -17.05 -11.29
CA HIS A 63 19.22 -18.27 -11.19
C HIS A 63 18.45 -19.49 -10.70
N LYS A 64 17.24 -19.33 -10.15
CA LYS A 64 16.21 -20.39 -10.14
C LYS A 64 15.75 -20.64 -11.60
N ARG A 65 16.64 -21.25 -12.40
CA ARG A 65 16.47 -21.46 -13.85
C ARG A 65 15.42 -22.52 -14.19
N GLU A 66 14.99 -23.30 -13.21
CA GLU A 66 13.76 -24.07 -13.26
C GLU A 66 12.66 -23.25 -12.59
N ILE A 67 11.59 -22.92 -13.32
CA ILE A 67 10.36 -22.39 -12.73
C ILE A 67 9.61 -23.59 -12.15
N ILE A 68 9.98 -23.99 -10.93
CA ILE A 68 9.58 -25.28 -10.33
C ILE A 68 8.10 -25.30 -9.92
N SER A 69 7.42 -24.15 -9.90
CA SER A 69 5.96 -24.09 -9.69
C SER A 69 5.31 -22.82 -10.26
N PRO A 70 4.01 -22.87 -10.63
CA PRO A 70 3.23 -21.67 -11.00
C PRO A 70 3.23 -20.58 -9.92
N SER A 71 3.35 -20.95 -8.64
CA SER A 71 3.49 -20.01 -7.51
C SER A 71 4.72 -19.10 -7.66
N GLN A 72 5.86 -19.64 -8.11
CA GLN A 72 7.06 -18.84 -8.33
C GLN A 72 6.89 -17.85 -9.49
N LEU A 73 6.17 -18.24 -10.56
CA LEU A 73 5.82 -17.32 -11.65
C LEU A 73 4.89 -16.18 -11.17
N LEU A 74 3.90 -16.50 -10.33
CA LEU A 74 3.00 -15.51 -9.72
C LEU A 74 3.70 -14.55 -8.74
N SER A 75 4.90 -14.87 -8.24
CA SER A 75 5.66 -13.95 -7.39
C SER A 75 6.10 -12.68 -8.15
N PHE A 76 6.42 -12.80 -9.44
CA PHE A 76 6.89 -11.68 -10.26
C PHE A 76 5.78 -10.64 -10.53
N SER A 77 4.50 -11.04 -10.59
CA SER A 77 3.38 -10.11 -10.73
C SER A 77 2.97 -9.42 -9.42
N LYS A 78 3.66 -9.71 -8.30
CA LYS A 78 3.53 -9.01 -7.01
C LYS A 78 4.67 -8.02 -6.73
N LEU A 79 5.61 -7.84 -7.66
CA LEU A 79 6.58 -6.73 -7.59
C LEU A 79 5.85 -5.39 -7.71
N PRO A 80 6.21 -4.34 -6.93
CA PRO A 80 5.59 -3.03 -7.06
C PRO A 80 5.79 -2.42 -8.46
N GLU A 81 4.92 -1.51 -8.87
CA GLU A 81 5.01 -0.87 -10.19
C GLU A 81 6.32 -0.05 -10.34
N PRO A 82 6.80 0.22 -11.57
CA PRO A 82 8.11 0.82 -11.80
C PRO A 82 8.41 2.11 -11.03
N ALA A 83 7.45 3.03 -10.86
CA ALA A 83 7.66 4.29 -10.14
C ALA A 83 7.69 4.10 -8.62
N SER A 84 6.85 3.23 -8.03
CA SER A 84 6.96 2.79 -6.64
C SER A 84 8.29 2.11 -6.34
N ARG A 85 8.81 1.27 -7.26
CA ARG A 85 10.16 0.68 -7.12
C ARG A 85 11.27 1.73 -7.19
N ALA A 86 11.15 2.72 -8.08
CA ALA A 86 12.10 3.83 -8.15
C ALA A 86 12.08 4.71 -6.89
N ALA A 87 10.89 4.98 -6.34
CA ALA A 87 10.71 5.70 -5.08
C ALA A 87 11.28 4.94 -3.87
N SER A 88 10.99 3.64 -3.75
CA SER A 88 11.56 2.77 -2.71
C SER A 88 13.08 2.70 -2.80
N ARG A 89 13.66 2.47 -3.98
CA ARG A 89 15.11 2.46 -4.16
C ARG A 89 15.76 3.81 -3.81
N ALA A 90 15.10 4.92 -4.12
CA ALA A 90 15.59 6.25 -3.74
C ALA A 90 15.59 6.43 -2.20
N ALA A 91 14.53 5.97 -1.52
CA ALA A 91 14.43 5.97 -0.06
C ALA A 91 15.50 5.07 0.59
N ASP A 92 15.72 3.85 0.08
CA ASP A 92 16.78 2.95 0.56
C ASP A 92 18.18 3.61 0.47
N VAL A 93 18.45 4.35 -0.63
CA VAL A 93 19.70 5.12 -0.79
C VAL A 93 19.76 6.32 0.15
N MET A 94 18.65 7.01 0.40
CA MET A 94 18.58 8.12 1.35
C MET A 94 18.91 7.65 2.77
N GLU A 95 18.24 6.60 3.24
CA GLU A 95 18.37 6.04 4.59
C GLU A 95 19.82 5.62 4.89
N MET A 96 20.40 4.78 4.03
CA MET A 96 21.80 4.34 4.14
C MET A 96 22.79 5.51 4.17
N SER A 97 22.48 6.60 3.45
CA SER A 97 23.33 7.79 3.41
C SER A 97 23.19 8.68 4.65
N VAL A 98 22.00 8.77 5.23
CA VAL A 98 21.75 9.48 6.50
C VAL A 98 22.46 8.73 7.64
N GLN A 99 22.28 7.41 7.74
CA GLN A 99 22.91 6.58 8.76
C GLN A 99 24.45 6.69 8.73
N GLU A 100 25.08 6.60 7.56
CA GLU A 100 26.54 6.73 7.42
C GLU A 100 27.04 8.17 7.66
N ALA A 101 26.26 9.20 7.26
CA ALA A 101 26.59 10.59 7.58
C ALA A 101 26.55 10.85 9.09
N MET A 102 25.53 10.34 9.79
CA MET A 102 25.40 10.47 11.25
C MET A 102 26.47 9.68 11.99
N ARG A 103 26.80 8.46 11.56
CA ARG A 103 27.92 7.69 12.13
C ARG A 103 29.24 8.48 12.05
N ARG A 104 29.49 9.17 10.94
CA ARG A 104 30.66 10.06 10.76
C ARG A 104 30.59 11.36 11.57
N ALA A 105 29.38 11.88 11.84
CA ALA A 105 29.17 13.07 12.66
C ALA A 105 29.30 12.79 14.17
N HIS A 106 28.73 11.69 14.67
CA HIS A 106 28.94 11.24 16.06
C HIS A 106 30.41 10.91 16.35
N LEU A 107 31.16 10.38 15.38
CA LEU A 107 32.62 10.21 15.49
C LEU A 107 33.42 11.52 15.58
N ARG A 108 32.77 12.69 15.45
CA ARG A 108 33.38 14.03 15.56
C ARG A 108 32.86 14.85 16.76
N SER A 109 31.79 14.43 17.41
CA SER A 109 31.05 15.22 18.41
C SER A 109 30.92 14.48 19.74
N ALA A 110 31.23 15.17 20.84
CA ALA A 110 31.00 14.64 22.18
C ALA A 110 29.48 14.49 22.47
N PRO A 111 29.06 13.54 23.32
CA PRO A 111 27.65 13.16 23.45
C PRO A 111 26.84 14.14 24.32
N SER A 112 26.28 15.18 23.69
CA SER A 112 25.36 16.12 24.35
C SER A 112 24.32 16.73 23.39
N GLY A 113 23.34 15.93 22.96
CA GLY A 113 22.19 16.37 22.17
C GLY A 113 21.34 15.21 21.66
N PRO A 114 20.05 15.42 21.28
CA PRO A 114 19.26 14.41 20.59
C PRO A 114 19.81 14.17 19.16
N PRO A 115 19.77 12.93 18.63
CA PRO A 115 20.41 12.62 17.34
C PRO A 115 19.85 13.40 16.14
N THR A 116 18.59 13.86 16.21
CA THR A 116 17.91 14.62 15.14
C THR A 116 18.61 15.91 14.73
N ASP A 117 19.37 16.51 15.65
CA ASP A 117 19.92 17.86 15.48
C ASP A 117 21.35 17.84 14.91
N VAL A 118 21.85 16.65 14.53
CA VAL A 118 23.25 16.40 14.15
C VAL A 118 23.52 16.58 12.65
N LEU A 119 22.49 16.59 11.80
CA LEU A 119 22.60 16.91 10.37
C LEU A 119 21.83 18.21 10.06
N SER A 120 22.43 19.11 9.30
CA SER A 120 21.75 20.35 8.89
C SER A 120 20.65 20.09 7.84
N GLU A 121 19.67 20.99 7.76
CA GLU A 121 18.58 20.88 6.78
C GLU A 121 19.11 20.87 5.34
N ASP A 122 20.18 21.63 5.05
CA ASP A 122 20.79 21.69 3.73
C ASP A 122 21.64 20.46 3.40
N LEU A 123 22.24 19.82 4.41
CA LEU A 123 22.85 18.50 4.29
C LEU A 123 21.78 17.44 3.93
N LEU A 124 20.63 17.44 4.62
CA LEU A 124 19.51 16.55 4.30
C LEU A 124 18.94 16.81 2.90
N LYS A 125 18.79 18.07 2.47
CA LYS A 125 18.41 18.43 1.08
C LYS A 125 19.42 17.89 0.06
N THR A 126 20.72 17.99 0.36
CA THR A 126 21.79 17.51 -0.52
C THR A 126 21.77 15.99 -0.66
N ILE A 127 21.60 15.25 0.43
CA ILE A 127 21.42 13.79 0.40
C ILE A 127 20.14 13.43 -0.40
N ALA A 128 19.01 14.11 -0.16
CA ALA A 128 17.75 13.86 -0.86
C ALA A 128 17.77 14.18 -2.36
N HIS A 129 18.55 15.19 -2.77
CA HIS A 129 18.83 15.45 -4.18
C HIS A 129 19.64 14.31 -4.81
N LEU A 130 20.78 13.97 -4.18
CA LEU A 130 21.71 12.99 -4.72
C LEU A 130 21.18 11.55 -4.68
N SER A 131 20.34 11.18 -3.71
CA SER A 131 19.71 9.85 -3.63
C SER A 131 18.67 9.61 -4.72
N GLY A 132 18.04 10.69 -5.22
CA GLY A 132 16.88 10.66 -6.09
C GLY A 132 15.54 10.79 -5.37
N CYS A 133 15.52 11.08 -4.06
CA CYS A 133 14.28 11.33 -3.30
C CYS A 133 13.59 12.64 -3.66
N GLN A 134 14.34 13.71 -3.99
CA GLN A 134 13.79 15.06 -4.15
C GLN A 134 12.60 15.18 -5.13
N PRO A 135 12.56 14.50 -6.31
CA PRO A 135 11.38 14.47 -7.18
C PRO A 135 10.13 13.88 -6.52
N TYR A 136 10.29 13.00 -5.54
CA TYR A 136 9.23 12.41 -4.72
C TYR A 136 8.88 13.28 -3.49
N MET A 137 9.55 14.42 -3.29
CA MET A 137 9.27 15.38 -2.21
C MET A 137 8.65 16.69 -2.74
N LEU A 138 9.13 17.23 -3.86
CA LEU A 138 8.64 18.48 -4.44
C LEU A 138 7.17 18.37 -4.90
N PRO A 139 6.30 19.37 -4.66
CA PRO A 139 4.89 19.28 -5.05
C PRO A 139 4.72 19.30 -6.59
N PRO A 140 3.87 18.42 -7.17
CA PRO A 140 3.58 18.45 -8.59
C PRO A 140 2.78 19.71 -8.97
N ARG A 141 2.96 20.21 -10.21
CA ARG A 141 2.10 21.24 -10.78
C ARG A 141 0.74 20.65 -11.13
N CYS A 142 -0.34 21.24 -10.61
CA CYS A 142 -1.70 20.79 -10.93
C CYS A 142 -2.17 21.35 -12.27
N PRO A 143 -2.64 20.50 -13.21
CA PRO A 143 -3.32 20.97 -14.41
C PRO A 143 -4.63 21.68 -14.03
N ASN A 144 -4.93 22.81 -14.67
CA ASN A 144 -6.21 23.49 -14.53
C ASN A 144 -7.02 23.37 -15.84
N THR A 145 -7.22 22.14 -16.29
CA THR A 145 -8.08 21.77 -17.42
C THR A 145 -9.40 21.18 -16.91
N CYS A 146 -10.45 21.18 -17.72
CA CYS A 146 -11.73 20.57 -17.37
C CYS A 146 -11.56 19.11 -16.90
N LEU A 147 -10.74 18.29 -17.57
CA LEU A 147 -10.54 16.89 -17.18
C LEU A 147 -9.95 16.75 -15.76
N ALA A 148 -8.95 17.57 -15.38
CA ALA A 148 -8.36 17.56 -14.04
C ALA A 148 -9.29 18.18 -12.96
N ASN A 149 -10.34 18.86 -13.39
CA ASN A 149 -11.37 19.42 -12.52
C ASN A 149 -12.56 18.45 -12.35
N LYS A 150 -12.99 17.76 -13.41
CA LYS A 150 -14.09 16.77 -13.47
C LYS A 150 -13.67 15.40 -12.91
N PHE A 151 -12.38 15.02 -12.99
CA PHE A 151 -11.89 13.69 -12.59
C PHE A 151 -10.64 13.72 -11.69
N ARG A 152 -10.49 12.66 -10.88
CA ARG A 152 -9.29 12.39 -10.06
C ARG A 152 -8.09 12.06 -10.95
N LEU A 153 -6.90 12.52 -10.58
CA LEU A 153 -5.65 11.98 -11.15
C LEU A 153 -5.40 10.58 -10.57
N ILE A 154 -4.88 9.65 -11.39
CA ILE A 154 -4.58 8.26 -10.99
C ILE A 154 -3.63 8.18 -9.78
N THR A 155 -2.75 9.18 -9.62
CA THR A 155 -1.80 9.27 -8.49
C THR A 155 -2.39 9.86 -7.21
N GLY A 156 -3.68 10.22 -7.17
CA GLY A 156 -4.31 10.93 -6.05
C GLY A 156 -3.88 12.40 -5.89
N ALA A 157 -2.81 12.83 -6.55
CA ALA A 157 -2.29 14.18 -6.51
C ALA A 157 -3.32 15.22 -7.01
N CYS A 158 -3.17 16.47 -6.54
CA CYS A 158 -4.06 17.59 -6.89
C CYS A 158 -5.54 17.40 -6.52
N ASN A 159 -5.83 16.47 -5.60
CA ASN A 159 -7.09 16.44 -4.87
C ASN A 159 -7.23 17.73 -4.05
N ASN A 160 -6.36 17.92 -3.06
CA ASN A 160 -6.10 19.22 -2.46
C ASN A 160 -5.25 20.06 -3.43
N ARG A 161 -5.63 21.32 -3.69
CA ARG A 161 -4.94 22.21 -4.66
C ARG A 161 -3.79 22.99 -4.03
N ASP A 162 -3.91 23.38 -2.77
CA ASP A 162 -2.91 24.18 -2.04
C ASP A 162 -1.75 23.30 -1.52
N HIS A 163 -2.05 22.02 -1.29
CA HIS A 163 -1.09 20.99 -0.92
C HIS A 163 -1.19 19.76 -1.84
N PRO A 164 -0.70 19.83 -3.10
CA PRO A 164 -0.91 18.82 -4.15
C PRO A 164 -0.50 17.37 -3.88
N ARG A 165 0.18 17.10 -2.75
CA ARG A 165 0.63 15.76 -2.31
C ARG A 165 -0.22 15.11 -1.23
N ARG A 166 -1.14 15.83 -0.57
CA ARG A 166 -1.98 15.24 0.50
C ARG A 166 -2.87 14.14 -0.09
N GLY A 167 -2.77 12.93 0.43
CA GLY A 167 -3.46 11.75 -0.10
C GLY A 167 -2.96 11.25 -1.47
N ALA A 168 -1.77 11.64 -1.92
CA ALA A 168 -1.18 11.13 -3.16
C ALA A 168 -0.45 9.79 -2.95
N ALA A 169 -0.42 8.95 -3.98
CA ALA A 169 0.36 7.70 -3.98
C ALA A 169 1.88 7.98 -3.97
N ASN A 170 2.66 7.04 -3.43
CA ASN A 170 4.12 7.16 -3.26
C ASN A 170 4.54 8.40 -2.44
N THR A 171 3.79 8.74 -1.39
CA THR A 171 4.20 9.67 -0.31
C THR A 171 4.28 8.95 1.04
N ALA A 172 4.98 9.55 2.02
CA ALA A 172 5.05 9.01 3.37
C ALA A 172 3.68 8.99 4.08
N LEU A 173 3.44 7.97 4.90
CA LEU A 173 2.27 7.88 5.78
C LEU A 173 2.33 8.97 6.87
N ALA A 174 1.20 9.60 7.17
CA ALA A 174 1.13 10.69 8.15
C ALA A 174 1.46 10.18 9.58
N ARG A 175 2.32 10.90 10.30
CA ARG A 175 2.60 10.63 11.71
C ARG A 175 1.75 11.56 12.59
N TRP A 176 0.78 11.01 13.33
CA TRP A 176 -0.06 11.77 14.27
C TRP A 176 0.56 11.94 15.66
N LEU A 177 1.55 11.10 15.99
CA LEU A 177 2.46 11.23 17.12
C LEU A 177 3.90 11.11 16.58
N PRO A 178 4.92 11.64 17.29
CA PRO A 178 6.33 11.42 16.93
C PRO A 178 6.67 9.92 16.82
N PRO A 179 7.66 9.55 15.98
CA PRO A 179 8.14 8.17 15.93
C PRO A 179 8.86 7.77 17.22
N ALA A 180 8.80 6.48 17.56
CA ALA A 180 9.51 5.89 18.67
C ALA A 180 10.48 4.80 18.17
N TYR A 181 11.75 5.19 17.99
CA TYR A 181 12.89 4.35 17.58
C TYR A 181 13.98 4.37 18.68
N GLU A 182 14.88 3.39 18.71
CA GLU A 182 15.94 3.26 19.75
C GLU A 182 17.06 4.29 19.58
N ASP A 183 17.43 4.58 18.34
CA ASP A 183 18.33 5.66 17.91
C ASP A 183 17.59 7.00 17.69
N GLY A 184 16.26 7.00 17.83
CA GLY A 184 15.38 8.13 17.52
C GLY A 184 15.08 8.33 16.03
N ILE A 185 15.56 7.45 15.13
CA ILE A 185 15.53 7.67 13.67
C ILE A 185 14.98 6.45 12.92
N SER A 186 15.61 5.27 13.03
CA SER A 186 15.15 4.07 12.31
C SER A 186 15.48 2.72 12.96
N GLU A 187 16.27 2.63 14.05
CA GLU A 187 16.43 1.37 14.78
C GLU A 187 15.14 1.01 15.55
N PRO A 188 14.45 -0.10 15.22
CA PRO A 188 13.13 -0.41 15.76
C PRO A 188 13.16 -0.79 17.24
N ARG A 189 12.05 -0.55 17.94
CA ARG A 189 11.93 -0.94 19.35
C ARG A 189 12.14 -2.45 19.55
N GLY A 190 13.08 -2.84 20.41
CA GLY A 190 13.51 -4.22 20.61
C GLY A 190 14.68 -4.65 19.71
N TRP A 191 15.41 -3.70 19.12
CA TRP A 191 16.60 -3.97 18.30
C TRP A 191 17.81 -4.33 19.16
N ASN A 192 18.08 -3.54 20.19
CA ASN A 192 19.13 -3.78 21.18
C ASN A 192 18.58 -4.60 22.37
N PRO A 193 18.98 -5.88 22.55
CA PRO A 193 18.46 -6.74 23.62
C PRO A 193 18.91 -6.33 25.04
N ARG A 194 19.75 -5.29 25.17
CA ARG A 194 20.14 -4.70 26.47
C ARG A 194 19.28 -3.49 26.85
N LEU A 195 18.55 -2.89 25.92
CA LEU A 195 17.72 -1.72 26.19
C LEU A 195 16.47 -2.12 26.99
N ARG A 196 16.04 -1.24 27.91
CA ARG A 196 14.90 -1.46 28.80
C ARG A 196 13.89 -0.33 28.67
N TYR A 197 12.63 -0.71 28.51
CA TYR A 197 11.46 0.14 28.40
C TYR A 197 10.69 0.05 29.72
N ASN A 198 10.53 1.18 30.42
CA ASN A 198 9.90 1.23 31.75
C ASN A 198 10.46 0.17 32.73
N GLY A 199 11.78 -0.13 32.63
CA GLY A 199 12.48 -1.14 33.44
C GLY A 199 12.60 -2.54 32.82
N PHE A 200 11.86 -2.88 31.77
CA PHE A 200 11.77 -4.24 31.21
C PHE A 200 12.30 -4.34 29.77
N PRO A 201 12.89 -5.47 29.34
CA PRO A 201 13.11 -5.74 27.92
C PRO A 201 11.74 -5.90 27.21
N LEU A 202 11.70 -5.73 25.89
CA LEU A 202 10.50 -6.07 25.10
C LEU A 202 10.49 -7.56 24.77
N PRO A 203 9.32 -8.23 24.83
CA PRO A 203 9.24 -9.65 24.54
C PRO A 203 9.43 -9.93 23.04
N PRO A 204 9.98 -11.12 22.69
CA PRO A 204 10.00 -11.62 21.31
C PRO A 204 8.59 -11.73 20.74
N VAL A 205 8.36 -11.16 19.55
CA VAL A 205 7.00 -11.10 18.96
C VAL A 205 6.36 -12.46 18.71
N ARG A 206 7.18 -13.49 18.46
CA ARG A 206 6.73 -14.88 18.28
C ARG A 206 6.33 -15.54 19.60
N GLU A 207 6.91 -15.11 20.72
CA GLU A 207 6.51 -15.57 22.05
C GLU A 207 5.16 -14.96 22.46
N VAL A 208 4.99 -13.66 22.25
CA VAL A 208 3.70 -12.96 22.42
C VAL A 208 2.61 -13.62 21.57
N SER A 209 2.89 -13.89 20.29
CA SER A 209 1.97 -14.61 19.41
C SER A 209 1.54 -15.96 20.00
N ARG A 210 2.51 -16.82 20.37
CA ARG A 210 2.25 -18.18 20.87
C ARG A 210 1.57 -18.24 22.23
N GLN A 211 1.79 -17.28 23.13
CA GLN A 211 1.22 -17.31 24.48
C GLN A 211 -0.11 -16.56 24.62
N VAL A 212 -0.34 -15.53 23.79
CA VAL A 212 -1.47 -14.60 23.91
C VAL A 212 -2.42 -14.62 22.72
N ILE A 213 -1.91 -14.75 21.49
CA ILE A 213 -2.68 -14.45 20.27
C ILE A 213 -3.18 -15.72 19.56
N HIS A 214 -2.36 -16.77 19.56
CA HIS A 214 -2.65 -18.05 18.92
C HIS A 214 -3.84 -18.78 19.56
N VAL A 215 -4.74 -19.28 18.70
CA VAL A 215 -5.78 -20.25 19.05
C VAL A 215 -5.84 -21.36 17.98
N SER A 216 -6.28 -22.56 18.37
CA SER A 216 -6.53 -23.65 17.40
C SER A 216 -7.74 -23.33 16.52
N ASN A 217 -7.86 -23.99 15.36
CA ASN A 217 -8.91 -23.70 14.39
C ASN A 217 -10.30 -24.12 14.88
N GLU A 218 -10.36 -25.12 15.76
CA GLU A 218 -11.58 -25.76 16.29
C GLU A 218 -12.23 -24.95 17.42
N ALA A 219 -11.44 -24.09 18.08
CA ALA A 219 -11.89 -23.23 19.16
C ALA A 219 -12.30 -21.81 18.68
N VAL A 220 -12.43 -21.59 17.37
CA VAL A 220 -12.82 -20.30 16.79
C VAL A 220 -14.32 -20.05 16.94
N THR A 221 -14.69 -18.95 17.62
CA THR A 221 -16.09 -18.49 17.71
C THR A 221 -16.53 -17.78 16.42
N GLU A 222 -17.75 -18.09 15.96
CA GLU A 222 -18.38 -17.47 14.79
C GLU A 222 -19.18 -16.20 15.13
N ASP A 223 -19.27 -15.28 14.18
CA ASP A 223 -20.02 -14.03 14.27
C ASP A 223 -21.46 -14.20 13.78
N GLY A 224 -22.37 -14.52 14.70
CA GLY A 224 -23.81 -14.64 14.43
C GLY A 224 -24.54 -13.36 14.00
N GLN A 225 -23.83 -12.27 13.65
CA GLN A 225 -24.42 -11.03 13.15
C GLN A 225 -23.84 -10.56 11.80
N TYR A 226 -22.67 -11.05 11.39
CA TYR A 226 -21.98 -10.59 10.18
C TYR A 226 -21.37 -11.74 9.39
N SER A 227 -21.50 -11.66 8.07
CA SER A 227 -21.01 -12.66 7.13
C SER A 227 -19.49 -12.57 6.91
N ASP A 228 -18.88 -13.63 6.39
CA ASP A 228 -17.46 -13.65 5.98
C ASP A 228 -17.12 -12.51 5.00
N LEU A 229 -18.10 -12.01 4.23
CA LEU A 229 -17.93 -10.82 3.40
C LEU A 229 -17.60 -9.57 4.21
N LEU A 230 -17.95 -9.47 5.50
CA LEU A 230 -17.43 -8.38 6.33
C LEU A 230 -15.90 -8.47 6.43
N MET A 231 -15.32 -9.64 6.65
CA MET A 231 -13.86 -9.80 6.68
C MET A 231 -13.23 -9.69 5.28
N ALA A 232 -13.79 -10.36 4.27
CA ALA A 232 -13.23 -10.34 2.92
C ALA A 232 -13.32 -8.94 2.29
N TRP A 233 -14.43 -8.23 2.51
CA TRP A 233 -14.49 -6.80 2.25
C TRP A 233 -13.51 -6.08 3.15
N GLY A 234 -13.41 -6.33 4.46
CA GLY A 234 -12.36 -5.77 5.34
C GLY A 234 -10.89 -5.97 4.89
N GLN A 235 -10.59 -7.01 4.12
CA GLN A 235 -9.28 -7.20 3.45
C GLN A 235 -9.23 -6.47 2.10
N TYR A 236 -10.35 -6.37 1.40
CA TYR A 236 -10.59 -5.19 0.57
C TYR A 236 -10.80 -3.93 1.48
N ILE A 237 -10.07 -3.74 2.63
CA ILE A 237 -9.89 -2.45 3.38
C ILE A 237 -8.44 -2.10 4.00
N ASP A 238 -7.20 -2.22 3.37
CA ASP A 238 -6.02 -1.26 3.56
C ASP A 238 -5.03 -0.82 2.36
N HIS A 239 -4.54 -1.63 1.38
CA HIS A 239 -3.77 -1.24 0.09
C HIS A 239 -4.03 0.14 -0.61
N ASP A 240 -5.19 0.35 -1.26
CA ASP A 240 -5.54 1.48 -2.19
C ASP A 240 -5.58 2.86 -1.52
N MET A 241 -5.74 2.90 -0.20
CA MET A 241 -5.42 4.09 0.60
C MET A 241 -4.00 3.97 1.19
N ALA A 242 -3.50 2.75 1.48
CA ALA A 242 -2.13 2.50 1.97
C ALA A 242 -1.56 1.10 1.63
N PHE A 243 -0.64 1.06 0.67
CA PHE A 243 0.29 -0.06 0.46
C PHE A 243 1.70 0.44 0.75
N THR A 244 2.28 -0.02 1.85
CA THR A 244 3.71 0.17 2.11
C THR A 244 4.46 -0.87 1.27
N PRO A 245 5.30 -0.51 0.29
CA PRO A 245 6.15 -1.49 -0.38
C PRO A 245 7.25 -1.97 0.58
N GLN A 246 7.64 -3.23 0.46
CA GLN A 246 8.91 -3.72 1.02
C GLN A 246 10.06 -3.17 0.16
N SER A 247 11.29 -3.06 0.72
CA SER A 247 12.47 -2.65 -0.05
C SER A 247 12.65 -3.52 -1.30
N ALA A 248 13.24 -2.95 -2.35
CA ALA A 248 13.55 -3.66 -3.58
C ALA A 248 14.63 -4.75 -3.42
N SER A 249 15.22 -4.91 -2.23
CA SER A 249 16.21 -5.94 -1.92
C SER A 249 15.74 -6.95 -0.87
N LEU A 250 16.03 -8.24 -1.13
CA LEU A 250 15.99 -9.34 -0.16
C LEU A 250 17.40 -9.69 0.35
N ALA A 251 18.34 -8.74 0.29
CA ALA A 251 19.68 -8.89 0.81
C ALA A 251 20.04 -7.69 1.71
N ALA A 252 20.56 -7.95 2.90
CA ALA A 252 20.99 -6.91 3.82
C ALA A 252 22.11 -6.06 3.21
N PHE A 253 21.96 -4.73 3.24
CA PHE A 253 22.88 -3.79 2.58
C PHE A 253 24.33 -3.88 3.12
N GLY A 254 24.51 -4.37 4.35
CA GLY A 254 25.79 -4.77 4.92
C GLY A 254 25.96 -6.29 5.00
N GLY A 255 26.80 -6.85 4.13
CA GLY A 255 27.23 -8.26 4.16
C GLY A 255 26.44 -9.23 3.27
N GLY A 256 25.36 -8.80 2.62
CA GLY A 256 24.66 -9.59 1.60
C GLY A 256 23.86 -10.80 2.11
N ALA A 257 23.62 -10.87 3.43
CA ALA A 257 22.79 -11.91 4.04
C ALA A 257 21.36 -11.88 3.48
N ASP A 258 20.79 -13.05 3.19
CA ASP A 258 19.45 -13.19 2.63
C ASP A 258 18.37 -12.93 3.69
N CYS A 259 17.48 -11.97 3.45
CA CYS A 259 16.36 -11.66 4.35
C CYS A 259 15.37 -12.83 4.54
N GLN A 260 15.43 -13.85 3.69
CA GLN A 260 14.66 -15.10 3.82
C GLN A 260 15.40 -16.21 4.58
N GLN A 261 16.68 -16.00 4.94
CA GLN A 261 17.52 -17.02 5.60
C GLN A 261 18.26 -16.48 6.84
N THR A 262 18.12 -15.20 7.16
CA THR A 262 18.66 -14.59 8.38
C THR A 262 17.57 -14.21 9.37
N CYS A 263 17.78 -14.52 10.64
CA CYS A 263 17.03 -13.95 11.76
C CYS A 263 17.74 -12.73 12.37
N GLU A 264 18.85 -12.27 11.77
CA GLU A 264 19.55 -11.08 12.23
C GLU A 264 18.80 -9.81 11.80
N ASN A 265 18.49 -8.98 12.80
CA ASN A 265 18.12 -7.59 12.66
C ASN A 265 19.14 -6.82 11.79
N ARG A 266 18.82 -6.64 10.49
CA ARG A 266 19.58 -5.84 9.52
C ARG A 266 18.63 -5.19 8.51
N SER A 267 18.88 -3.94 8.16
CA SER A 267 18.13 -3.27 7.07
C SER A 267 18.36 -4.00 5.72
N PRO A 268 17.31 -4.34 4.94
CA PRO A 268 15.90 -3.93 5.06
C PRO A 268 14.90 -5.07 5.40
N CYS A 269 15.29 -6.12 6.14
CA CYS A 269 14.64 -7.44 6.07
C CYS A 269 13.27 -7.60 6.81
N PHE A 270 12.11 -7.20 6.23
CA PHE A 270 10.78 -7.26 6.94
C PHE A 270 9.41 -7.13 6.10
N PRO A 271 8.19 -7.77 6.37
CA PRO A 271 6.96 -7.95 5.42
C PRO A 271 5.50 -7.24 5.58
N ILE A 272 4.45 -7.33 4.61
CA ILE A 272 3.27 -6.36 4.21
C ILE A 272 2.05 -6.87 3.21
N GLN A 273 0.82 -6.35 2.69
CA GLN A 273 -0.43 -5.40 2.88
C GLN A 273 -1.82 -5.59 1.98
N VAL A 274 -2.83 -4.62 1.70
CA VAL A 274 -4.41 -4.84 1.70
C VAL A 274 -5.59 -4.38 0.55
N ILE A 275 -6.71 -3.51 0.23
CA ILE A 275 -7.94 -2.53 0.47
C ILE A 275 -9.11 -2.66 -0.64
N THR A 276 -10.35 -2.03 -0.82
CA THR A 276 -11.13 -0.68 -0.64
C THR A 276 -12.37 -0.44 0.33
N LEU A 277 -12.43 0.71 1.06
CA LEU A 277 -13.21 1.07 2.31
C LEU A 277 -14.76 0.94 2.52
N ARG A 278 -15.67 1.31 1.59
CA ARG A 278 -16.93 2.06 1.91
C ARG A 278 -17.90 1.49 3.01
N ASP A 279 -18.56 0.36 2.78
CA ASP A 279 -19.83 -0.02 3.45
C ASP A 279 -19.69 -0.69 4.84
N TYR A 280 -18.48 -0.67 5.38
CA TYR A 280 -17.99 -1.44 6.52
C TYR A 280 -17.79 -0.60 7.79
N VAL A 281 -17.42 0.67 7.64
CA VAL A 281 -17.06 1.56 8.76
C VAL A 281 -18.15 1.63 9.86
N PRO A 282 -19.46 1.77 9.55
CA PRO A 282 -20.50 1.77 10.59
C PRO A 282 -20.63 0.42 11.32
N LYS A 283 -20.31 -0.69 10.65
CA LYS A 283 -20.47 -2.06 11.15
C LYS A 283 -19.36 -2.47 12.13
N ILE A 284 -18.17 -1.87 11.99
CA ILE A 284 -17.00 -2.16 12.83
C ILE A 284 -16.73 -1.14 13.94
N LEU A 285 -17.18 0.12 13.77
CA LEU A 285 -17.18 1.13 14.82
C LEU A 285 -18.41 1.02 15.75
N GLY A 286 -19.53 0.50 15.24
CA GLY A 286 -20.82 0.65 15.89
C GLY A 286 -21.37 2.09 15.76
N PRO A 287 -22.66 2.30 16.06
CA PRO A 287 -23.33 3.58 15.78
C PRO A 287 -22.81 4.73 16.66
N GLU A 288 -22.47 4.47 17.91
CA GLU A 288 -22.01 5.48 18.87
C GLU A 288 -20.64 6.06 18.49
N ALA A 289 -19.63 5.21 18.32
CA ALA A 289 -18.29 5.65 17.94
C ALA A 289 -18.23 6.17 16.49
N PHE A 290 -19.10 5.69 15.59
CA PHE A 290 -19.29 6.32 14.28
C PHE A 290 -19.80 7.76 14.44
N GLY A 291 -20.84 7.99 15.26
CA GLY A 291 -21.36 9.33 15.56
C GLY A 291 -20.33 10.25 16.20
N GLN A 292 -19.54 9.73 17.15
CA GLN A 292 -18.52 10.48 17.90
C GLN A 292 -17.30 10.86 17.05
N HIS A 293 -16.79 9.95 16.21
CA HIS A 293 -15.51 10.13 15.52
C HIS A 293 -15.65 10.48 14.02
N VAL A 294 -16.71 10.01 13.36
CA VAL A 294 -16.96 10.22 11.93
C VAL A 294 -18.06 11.27 11.71
N GLY A 295 -19.21 11.11 12.37
CA GLY A 295 -20.38 11.99 12.26
C GLY A 295 -20.98 12.05 10.84
N PRO A 296 -22.02 12.89 10.62
CA PRO A 296 -22.51 13.19 9.28
C PRO A 296 -21.50 14.03 8.48
N TYR A 297 -21.51 13.89 7.16
CA TYR A 297 -20.71 14.72 6.26
C TYR A 297 -21.18 16.19 6.30
N ARG A 298 -20.26 17.14 6.13
CA ARG A 298 -20.53 18.59 6.19
C ARG A 298 -20.02 19.38 4.98
N GLY A 299 -19.56 18.70 3.94
CA GLY A 299 -18.83 19.29 2.81
C GLY A 299 -17.32 19.03 2.88
N TYR A 300 -16.63 19.39 1.80
CA TYR A 300 -15.17 19.28 1.67
C TYR A 300 -14.47 20.43 2.39
N ASP A 301 -13.43 20.12 3.17
CA ASP A 301 -12.58 21.07 3.88
C ASP A 301 -11.11 20.97 3.37
N PRO A 302 -10.59 21.99 2.66
CA PRO A 302 -9.22 22.00 2.16
C PRO A 302 -8.16 22.10 3.26
N ALA A 303 -8.51 22.49 4.49
CA ALA A 303 -7.57 22.50 5.62
C ALA A 303 -7.28 21.08 6.12
N VAL A 304 -8.21 20.14 5.94
CA VAL A 304 -8.04 18.74 6.34
C VAL A 304 -6.91 18.08 5.55
N ASP A 305 -6.12 17.28 6.25
CA ASP A 305 -5.18 16.33 5.63
C ASP A 305 -5.80 14.93 5.57
N PRO A 306 -6.20 14.44 4.37
CA PRO A 306 -6.72 13.10 4.15
C PRO A 306 -5.65 12.00 4.14
N THR A 307 -4.35 12.34 4.16
CA THR A 307 -3.25 11.37 4.08
C THR A 307 -3.40 10.25 5.13
N VAL A 308 -3.22 8.99 4.72
CA VAL A 308 -3.35 7.85 5.63
C VAL A 308 -2.23 7.88 6.66
N SER A 309 -2.62 7.72 7.92
CA SER A 309 -1.70 7.71 9.04
C SER A 309 -1.01 6.37 9.23
N ASN A 310 0.22 6.43 9.74
CA ASN A 310 1.03 5.26 9.97
C ASN A 310 0.36 4.31 10.98
N VAL A 311 -0.14 4.82 12.12
CA VAL A 311 -0.85 3.99 13.13
C VAL A 311 -2.08 3.28 12.57
N PHE A 312 -2.79 3.89 11.61
CA PHE A 312 -3.98 3.29 11.01
C PHE A 312 -3.62 2.04 10.20
N SER A 313 -2.74 2.19 9.20
CA SER A 313 -2.38 1.13 8.25
C SER A 313 -1.50 0.05 8.87
N THR A 314 -0.68 0.43 9.84
CA THR A 314 0.30 -0.46 10.48
C THR A 314 -0.29 -1.23 11.66
N ALA A 315 -1.28 -0.66 12.37
CA ALA A 315 -1.87 -1.28 13.55
C ALA A 315 -3.41 -1.27 13.51
N ALA A 316 -4.06 -0.12 13.65
CA ALA A 316 -5.47 -0.08 14.03
C ALA A 316 -6.39 -0.79 13.03
N PHE A 317 -6.15 -0.65 11.73
CA PHE A 317 -6.97 -1.30 10.72
C PHE A 317 -6.63 -2.79 10.51
N ARG A 318 -5.43 -3.23 10.93
CA ARG A 318 -5.04 -4.65 10.94
C ARG A 318 -5.77 -5.50 11.99
N PHE A 319 -6.76 -4.95 12.69
CA PHE A 319 -7.65 -5.72 13.55
C PHE A 319 -8.43 -6.78 12.76
N GLY A 320 -8.69 -6.56 11.47
CA GLY A 320 -9.36 -7.53 10.58
C GLY A 320 -8.64 -8.89 10.47
N HIS A 321 -7.34 -8.96 10.77
CA HIS A 321 -6.62 -10.24 10.87
C HIS A 321 -7.16 -11.15 11.99
N ALA A 322 -7.78 -10.57 13.03
CA ALA A 322 -8.43 -11.30 14.11
C ALA A 322 -9.88 -11.74 13.76
N THR A 323 -10.44 -11.30 12.62
CA THR A 323 -11.78 -11.68 12.13
C THR A 323 -11.71 -12.64 10.94
N VAL A 324 -10.53 -13.15 10.58
CA VAL A 324 -10.36 -14.12 9.49
C VAL A 324 -10.75 -15.52 9.94
N HIS A 325 -11.63 -16.16 9.18
CA HIS A 325 -12.05 -17.54 9.41
C HIS A 325 -10.99 -18.54 8.88
N PRO A 326 -10.70 -19.68 9.57
CA PRO A 326 -9.68 -20.64 9.13
C PRO A 326 -10.09 -21.48 7.90
N LEU A 327 -11.33 -21.40 7.45
CA LEU A 327 -11.86 -22.13 6.29
C LEU A 327 -12.41 -21.17 5.24
N VAL A 328 -12.09 -21.39 3.96
CA VAL A 328 -12.70 -20.71 2.81
C VAL A 328 -13.88 -21.53 2.31
N ARG A 329 -15.06 -21.22 2.83
CA ARG A 329 -16.31 -21.93 2.51
C ARG A 329 -16.75 -21.66 1.08
N ARG A 330 -17.26 -22.71 0.40
CA ARG A 330 -17.68 -22.67 -1.00
C ARG A 330 -19.01 -23.38 -1.14
N LEU A 331 -20.06 -22.66 -1.50
CA LEU A 331 -21.42 -23.20 -1.56
C LEU A 331 -21.87 -23.45 -3.00
N ASP A 332 -22.67 -24.48 -3.22
CA ASP A 332 -23.34 -24.71 -4.49
C ASP A 332 -24.58 -23.79 -4.66
N ALA A 333 -25.28 -23.90 -5.80
CA ALA A 333 -26.46 -23.06 -6.07
C ALA A 333 -27.74 -23.47 -5.29
N ARG A 334 -27.65 -24.38 -4.30
CA ARG A 334 -28.68 -24.59 -3.26
C ARG A 334 -28.16 -24.17 -1.87
N PHE A 335 -27.05 -23.42 -1.84
CA PHE A 335 -26.35 -22.96 -0.64
C PHE A 335 -25.88 -24.10 0.28
N GLN A 336 -25.59 -25.28 -0.28
CA GLN A 336 -24.97 -26.39 0.44
C GLN A 336 -23.44 -26.31 0.33
N GLU A 337 -22.70 -26.63 1.39
CA GLU A 337 -21.23 -26.72 1.33
C GLU A 337 -20.79 -27.81 0.34
N ARG A 338 -19.81 -27.48 -0.50
CA ARG A 338 -19.22 -28.46 -1.41
C ARG A 338 -18.37 -29.48 -0.64
N PRO A 339 -18.35 -30.77 -1.05
CA PRO A 339 -17.46 -31.77 -0.46
C PRO A 339 -15.99 -31.33 -0.48
N GLY A 340 -15.30 -31.55 0.64
CA GLY A 340 -13.91 -31.13 0.85
C GLY A 340 -13.83 -29.71 1.43
N LEU A 341 -13.65 -29.65 2.75
CA LEU A 341 -13.26 -28.42 3.46
C LEU A 341 -11.99 -27.84 2.84
N LEU A 342 -11.93 -26.52 2.72
CA LEU A 342 -10.78 -25.80 2.18
C LEU A 342 -10.13 -24.95 3.29
N PRO A 343 -9.05 -25.44 3.93
CA PRO A 343 -8.24 -24.64 4.84
C PRO A 343 -7.71 -23.38 4.16
N LEU A 344 -7.63 -22.28 4.90
CA LEU A 344 -7.19 -20.99 4.36
C LEU A 344 -5.77 -21.08 3.77
N ARG A 345 -4.86 -21.87 4.37
CA ARG A 345 -3.51 -22.11 3.83
C ARG A 345 -3.52 -22.62 2.38
N ASP A 346 -4.52 -23.42 2.01
CA ASP A 346 -4.66 -24.05 0.70
C ASP A 346 -5.38 -23.17 -0.33
N ALA A 347 -5.87 -22.00 0.08
CA ALA A 347 -6.41 -20.95 -0.79
C ALA A 347 -5.37 -19.87 -1.14
N PHE A 348 -4.37 -19.64 -0.28
CA PHE A 348 -3.36 -18.58 -0.49
C PHE A 348 -2.67 -18.68 -1.85
N PHE A 349 -2.83 -17.62 -2.65
CA PHE A 349 -2.26 -17.48 -4.00
C PHE A 349 -2.56 -18.66 -4.94
N ARG A 350 -3.75 -19.26 -4.85
CA ARG A 350 -4.23 -20.34 -5.75
C ARG A 350 -5.31 -19.86 -6.75
N PRO A 351 -5.00 -18.94 -7.70
CA PRO A 351 -6.00 -18.39 -8.63
C PRO A 351 -6.59 -19.45 -9.57
N TRP A 352 -5.90 -20.58 -9.79
CA TRP A 352 -6.43 -21.73 -10.55
C TRP A 352 -7.74 -22.25 -9.96
N ARG A 353 -7.97 -22.13 -8.65
CA ARG A 353 -9.25 -22.51 -8.01
C ARG A 353 -10.45 -21.74 -8.58
N LEU A 354 -10.26 -20.49 -8.98
CA LEU A 354 -11.31 -19.70 -9.65
C LEU A 354 -11.60 -20.21 -11.06
N LEU A 355 -10.56 -20.68 -11.77
CA LEU A 355 -10.66 -21.15 -13.15
C LEU A 355 -11.24 -22.58 -13.23
N GLU A 356 -10.86 -23.44 -12.28
CA GLU A 356 -11.09 -24.90 -12.34
C GLU A 356 -12.16 -25.38 -11.35
N GLU A 357 -12.31 -24.75 -10.17
CA GLU A 357 -13.21 -25.23 -9.12
C GLU A 357 -14.59 -24.53 -9.10
N GLY A 358 -14.93 -23.81 -10.18
CA GLY A 358 -16.30 -23.34 -10.46
C GLY A 358 -16.55 -21.83 -10.40
N GLY A 359 -15.52 -20.99 -10.60
CA GLY A 359 -15.68 -19.53 -10.70
C GLY A 359 -15.70 -18.80 -9.35
N VAL A 360 -16.12 -17.53 -9.42
CA VAL A 360 -16.28 -16.65 -8.24
C VAL A 360 -17.57 -16.97 -7.45
N ASP A 361 -18.58 -17.47 -8.15
CA ASP A 361 -19.91 -17.80 -7.67
C ASP A 361 -19.97 -18.63 -6.37
N PRO A 362 -19.25 -19.77 -6.23
CA PRO A 362 -19.32 -20.59 -5.03
C PRO A 362 -18.72 -19.89 -3.80
N ILE A 363 -17.70 -19.07 -4.02
CA ILE A 363 -17.03 -18.28 -2.98
C ILE A 363 -17.95 -17.14 -2.54
N MET A 364 -18.61 -16.44 -3.48
CA MET A 364 -19.56 -15.37 -3.14
C MET A 364 -20.76 -15.88 -2.35
N ARG A 365 -21.28 -17.08 -2.66
CA ARG A 365 -22.33 -17.71 -1.82
C ARG A 365 -21.83 -18.01 -0.41
N GLY A 366 -20.59 -18.49 -0.27
CA GLY A 366 -19.94 -18.64 1.03
C GLY A 366 -19.88 -17.31 1.78
N LEU A 367 -19.14 -16.34 1.23
CA LEU A 367 -18.96 -15.00 1.81
C LEU A 367 -20.27 -14.31 2.24
N LEU A 368 -21.40 -14.57 1.58
CA LEU A 368 -22.72 -14.01 1.95
C LEU A 368 -23.47 -14.83 3.03
N ALA A 369 -23.38 -16.15 3.01
CA ALA A 369 -24.20 -17.04 3.82
C ALA A 369 -23.48 -17.61 5.06
N THR A 370 -22.16 -17.48 5.15
CA THR A 370 -21.37 -18.05 6.24
C THR A 370 -20.89 -16.95 7.19
N PRO A 371 -20.91 -17.18 8.52
CA PRO A 371 -20.53 -16.15 9.50
C PRO A 371 -19.02 -15.92 9.51
N ALA A 372 -18.61 -14.66 9.70
CA ALA A 372 -17.21 -14.33 9.92
C ALA A 372 -16.66 -14.96 11.21
N LYS A 373 -15.35 -15.00 11.38
CA LYS A 373 -14.77 -15.23 12.72
C LYS A 373 -15.05 -14.02 13.62
N LEU A 374 -15.59 -14.25 14.81
CA LEU A 374 -15.74 -13.23 15.84
C LEU A 374 -14.38 -12.93 16.50
N GLN A 375 -14.16 -11.66 16.87
CA GLN A 375 -13.01 -11.26 17.69
C GLN A 375 -13.40 -11.35 19.18
N VAL A 376 -12.74 -12.26 19.90
CA VAL A 376 -12.82 -12.39 21.36
C VAL A 376 -11.40 -12.53 21.92
N GLN A 377 -11.17 -12.04 23.14
CA GLN A 377 -9.84 -11.69 23.63
C GLN A 377 -8.91 -12.90 23.87
N ASP A 378 -9.48 -14.10 24.05
CA ASP A 378 -8.78 -15.38 24.23
C ASP A 378 -8.67 -16.23 22.95
N GLN A 379 -9.22 -15.76 21.83
CA GLN A 379 -9.21 -16.46 20.54
C GLN A 379 -8.77 -15.52 19.41
N LEU A 380 -7.68 -14.75 19.61
CA LEU A 380 -7.37 -13.61 18.73
C LEU A 380 -7.11 -14.02 17.27
N MET A 381 -6.15 -14.92 16.99
CA MET A 381 -5.84 -15.37 15.62
C MET A 381 -5.66 -16.89 15.52
N ASN A 382 -6.26 -17.48 14.49
CA ASN A 382 -6.27 -18.92 14.24
C ASN A 382 -4.93 -19.44 13.67
N ALA A 383 -4.74 -20.76 13.71
CA ALA A 383 -3.50 -21.43 13.32
C ALA A 383 -3.13 -21.28 11.84
N GLU A 384 -4.09 -21.06 10.92
CA GLU A 384 -3.80 -20.77 9.51
C GLU A 384 -3.01 -19.48 9.32
N LEU A 385 -3.08 -18.55 10.28
CA LEU A 385 -2.40 -17.26 10.22
C LEU A 385 -1.18 -17.15 11.15
N THR A 386 -1.11 -17.89 12.25
CA THR A 386 0.09 -17.88 13.14
C THR A 386 1.09 -18.99 12.85
N GLU A 387 0.66 -20.11 12.26
CA GLU A 387 1.51 -21.27 11.93
C GLU A 387 1.50 -21.63 10.44
N GLY A 388 0.42 -21.30 9.72
CA GLY A 388 0.15 -21.74 8.35
C GLY A 388 0.28 -20.68 7.25
N LEU A 389 0.71 -19.45 7.55
CA LEU A 389 0.74 -18.37 6.56
C LEU A 389 1.75 -18.68 5.46
N PHE A 390 1.30 -18.76 4.21
CA PHE A 390 2.15 -18.99 3.04
C PHE A 390 2.30 -17.72 2.20
N VAL A 391 3.51 -17.47 1.67
CA VAL A 391 3.82 -16.31 0.80
C VAL A 391 4.64 -16.79 -0.40
N LEU A 392 4.30 -16.29 -1.60
CA LEU A 392 4.84 -16.80 -2.90
C LEU A 392 6.35 -16.81 -3.07
N SER A 393 7.09 -15.99 -2.31
CA SER A 393 8.55 -15.92 -2.35
C SER A 393 9.23 -16.91 -1.41
N ASP A 394 8.52 -17.50 -0.47
CA ASP A 394 9.04 -18.32 0.64
C ASP A 394 8.80 -19.82 0.42
N SER A 395 9.59 -20.64 1.10
CA SER A 395 9.42 -22.09 1.26
C SER A 395 8.99 -22.51 2.67
N GLY A 396 9.08 -21.61 3.66
CA GLY A 396 8.56 -21.82 5.01
C GLY A 396 7.11 -21.36 5.18
N THR A 397 6.57 -21.53 6.39
CA THR A 397 5.36 -20.84 6.85
C THR A 397 5.71 -19.71 7.81
N LEU A 398 4.85 -18.70 7.87
CA LEU A 398 5.05 -17.47 8.63
C LEU A 398 3.97 -17.28 9.71
N ASP A 399 4.23 -16.34 10.60
CA ASP A 399 3.31 -15.92 11.68
C ASP A 399 2.87 -14.47 11.44
N LEU A 400 1.63 -14.28 11.01
CA LEU A 400 1.06 -12.95 10.71
C LEU A 400 0.92 -12.08 11.97
N ALA A 401 0.71 -12.68 13.15
CA ALA A 401 0.60 -11.95 14.39
C ALA A 401 1.97 -11.43 14.85
N ALA A 402 3.01 -12.26 14.79
CA ALA A 402 4.39 -11.85 15.04
C ALA A 402 4.84 -10.76 14.04
N ILE A 403 4.47 -10.89 12.75
CA ILE A 403 4.72 -9.87 11.73
C ILE A 403 4.03 -8.53 12.08
N ASN A 404 2.76 -8.54 12.50
CA ASN A 404 2.06 -7.30 12.87
C ASN A 404 2.67 -6.60 14.09
N LEU A 405 3.04 -7.36 15.13
CA LEU A 405 3.72 -6.83 16.31
C LEU A 405 5.05 -6.15 15.94
N GLN A 406 5.91 -6.86 15.22
CA GLN A 406 7.21 -6.32 14.80
C GLN A 406 7.05 -5.16 13.82
N ARG A 407 5.94 -5.09 13.08
CA ARG A 407 5.60 -3.97 12.19
C ARG A 407 5.11 -2.72 12.88
N GLY A 408 4.54 -2.83 14.09
CA GLY A 408 4.43 -1.69 14.98
C GLY A 408 5.79 -1.10 15.35
N ARG A 409 6.77 -1.95 15.65
CA ARG A 409 8.13 -1.57 16.09
C ARG A 409 8.96 -0.95 14.95
N ASP A 410 8.94 -1.56 13.77
CA ASP A 410 9.61 -1.12 12.53
C ASP A 410 9.08 0.21 11.96
N HIS A 411 7.76 0.45 12.03
CA HIS A 411 7.21 1.76 11.67
C HIS A 411 7.41 2.83 12.77
N GLY A 412 8.10 2.50 13.86
CA GLY A 412 8.35 3.39 14.98
C GLY A 412 7.07 3.85 15.66
N LEU A 413 6.08 2.95 15.84
CA LEU A 413 4.84 3.30 16.55
C LEU A 413 5.11 3.43 18.05
N PRO A 414 4.65 4.53 18.68
CA PRO A 414 4.58 4.64 20.13
C PRO A 414 3.80 3.50 20.79
N GLY A 415 4.08 3.26 22.07
CA GLY A 415 3.42 2.23 22.88
C GLY A 415 1.93 2.51 23.08
N TYR A 416 1.20 1.47 23.51
CA TYR A 416 -0.26 1.48 23.69
C TYR A 416 -0.80 2.71 24.45
N ASN A 417 -0.18 3.09 25.57
CA ASN A 417 -0.60 4.23 26.40
C ASN A 417 -0.60 5.58 25.64
N GLU A 418 0.43 5.86 24.85
CA GLU A 418 0.55 7.12 24.11
C GLU A 418 -0.62 7.30 23.13
N TRP A 419 -1.08 6.19 22.54
CA TRP A 419 -2.26 6.17 21.66
C TRP A 419 -3.58 6.23 22.43
N ARG A 420 -3.66 5.68 23.66
CA ARG A 420 -4.80 5.89 24.57
C ARG A 420 -4.98 7.38 24.86
N GLU A 421 -3.91 8.06 25.24
CA GLU A 421 -3.95 9.49 25.58
C GLU A 421 -4.25 10.38 24.36
N PHE A 422 -3.72 10.07 23.17
CA PHE A 422 -4.15 10.69 21.90
C PHE A 422 -5.66 10.56 21.60
N CYS A 423 -6.30 9.53 22.17
CA CYS A 423 -7.73 9.28 22.08
C CYS A 423 -8.54 9.78 23.29
N GLY A 424 -7.90 10.45 24.26
CA GLY A 424 -8.55 10.90 25.50
C GLY A 424 -8.92 9.77 26.47
N LEU A 425 -8.35 8.58 26.26
CA LEU A 425 -8.55 7.40 27.12
C LEU A 425 -7.48 7.40 28.22
N SER A 426 -7.86 6.98 29.43
CA SER A 426 -6.95 6.95 30.58
C SER A 426 -5.71 6.08 30.32
N ARG A 427 -4.54 6.63 30.68
CA ARG A 427 -3.25 5.92 30.73
C ARG A 427 -3.31 4.75 31.72
N LEU A 428 -2.63 3.65 31.43
CA LEU A 428 -2.65 2.43 32.25
C LEU A 428 -1.28 2.19 32.90
N GLU A 429 -1.22 2.14 34.23
CA GLU A 429 0.04 1.92 34.96
C GLU A 429 0.09 0.55 35.67
N THR A 430 -1.05 -0.03 36.04
CA THR A 430 -1.10 -1.29 36.81
C THR A 430 -1.81 -2.44 36.10
N ARG A 431 -1.53 -3.67 36.55
CA ARG A 431 -2.25 -4.91 36.19
C ARG A 431 -3.77 -4.78 36.37
N ALA A 432 -4.22 -4.11 37.42
CA ALA A 432 -5.64 -3.88 37.68
C ALA A 432 -6.27 -2.96 36.61
N ASN A 433 -5.57 -1.92 36.18
CA ASN A 433 -6.05 -1.05 35.10
C ASN A 433 -6.14 -1.82 33.77
N LEU A 434 -5.12 -2.61 33.42
CA LEU A 434 -5.12 -3.39 32.18
C LEU A 434 -6.24 -4.45 32.17
N ARG A 435 -6.41 -5.21 33.27
CA ARG A 435 -7.53 -6.15 33.45
C ARG A 435 -8.90 -5.46 33.26
N ALA A 436 -9.08 -4.24 33.80
CA ALA A 436 -10.34 -3.51 33.67
C ALA A 436 -10.68 -3.11 32.21
N THR A 437 -9.67 -2.86 31.36
CA THR A 437 -9.86 -2.54 29.93
C THR A 437 -10.21 -3.74 29.05
N SER A 438 -9.93 -4.97 29.50
CA SER A 438 -10.21 -6.19 28.74
C SER A 438 -11.50 -6.88 29.19
N SER A 439 -12.05 -7.78 28.37
CA SER A 439 -13.07 -8.73 28.81
C SER A 439 -12.49 -10.01 29.42
N ASN A 440 -11.19 -10.28 29.23
CA ASN A 440 -10.54 -11.47 29.79
C ASN A 440 -9.33 -11.07 30.65
N GLY A 441 -9.45 -11.25 31.97
CA GLY A 441 -8.41 -10.90 32.93
C GLY A 441 -7.13 -11.74 32.77
N SER A 442 -7.23 -13.00 32.37
CA SER A 442 -6.07 -13.89 32.17
C SER A 442 -5.27 -13.51 30.92
N VAL A 443 -5.94 -13.04 29.87
CA VAL A 443 -5.27 -12.47 28.68
C VAL A 443 -4.52 -11.20 29.06
N ALA A 444 -5.16 -10.29 29.80
CA ALA A 444 -4.51 -9.09 30.32
C ALA A 444 -3.31 -9.40 31.25
N ASP A 445 -3.38 -10.48 32.04
CA ASP A 445 -2.27 -10.95 32.85
C ASP A 445 -1.09 -11.41 31.99
N LYS A 446 -1.32 -12.36 31.07
CA LYS A 446 -0.27 -12.88 30.16
C LYS A 446 0.44 -11.77 29.39
N ILE A 447 -0.31 -10.77 28.92
CA ILE A 447 0.25 -9.59 28.25
C ILE A 447 1.20 -8.85 29.20
N LEU A 448 0.81 -8.59 30.45
CA LEU A 448 1.66 -7.89 31.39
C LEU A 448 2.84 -8.74 31.90
N ASP A 449 2.68 -10.06 31.98
CA ASP A 449 3.76 -11.00 32.31
C ASP A 449 4.89 -10.95 31.27
N LEU A 450 4.56 -10.78 29.98
CA LEU A 450 5.51 -10.66 28.88
C LEU A 450 6.07 -9.25 28.67
N TYR A 451 5.25 -8.20 28.82
CA TYR A 451 5.67 -6.81 28.55
C TYR A 451 6.18 -6.05 29.80
N GLY A 452 5.93 -6.56 31.01
CA GLY A 452 6.33 -5.97 32.29
C GLY A 452 5.59 -4.69 32.71
N HIS A 453 5.29 -3.81 31.76
CA HIS A 453 4.60 -2.54 31.99
C HIS A 453 3.54 -2.26 30.89
N PRO A 454 2.35 -1.72 31.19
CA PRO A 454 1.31 -1.54 30.16
C PRO A 454 1.73 -0.54 29.06
N ALA A 455 2.55 0.45 29.38
CA ALA A 455 3.10 1.40 28.40
C ALA A 455 4.02 0.73 27.35
N ASN A 456 4.59 -0.46 27.64
CA ASN A 456 5.47 -1.17 26.72
C ASN A 456 4.71 -1.85 25.56
N ILE A 457 3.43 -2.17 25.78
CA ILE A 457 2.59 -2.98 24.88
C ILE A 457 2.55 -2.39 23.47
N ASP A 458 2.78 -3.24 22.47
CA ASP A 458 2.66 -2.85 21.06
C ASP A 458 1.20 -2.51 20.73
N VAL A 459 0.94 -1.33 20.16
CA VAL A 459 -0.41 -0.75 20.00
C VAL A 459 -1.41 -1.66 19.28
N TRP A 460 -0.96 -2.52 18.35
CA TRP A 460 -1.83 -3.49 17.67
C TRP A 460 -2.41 -4.54 18.63
N LEU A 461 -1.60 -5.08 19.55
CA LEU A 461 -2.08 -5.99 20.59
C LEU A 461 -2.91 -5.26 21.65
N GLY A 462 -2.49 -4.05 22.03
CA GLY A 462 -3.21 -3.22 23.00
C GLY A 462 -4.69 -3.00 22.61
N GLY A 463 -4.94 -2.60 21.36
CA GLY A 463 -6.30 -2.39 20.85
C GLY A 463 -7.09 -3.66 20.55
N LEU A 464 -6.43 -4.81 20.30
CA LEU A 464 -7.09 -6.12 20.21
C LEU A 464 -7.49 -6.70 21.59
N ALA A 465 -6.74 -6.36 22.64
CA ALA A 465 -7.00 -6.83 24.00
C ALA A 465 -8.13 -6.04 24.72
N GLU A 466 -8.51 -4.87 24.21
CA GLU A 466 -9.64 -4.10 24.73
C GLU A 466 -10.98 -4.83 24.59
N ARG A 467 -11.93 -4.50 25.47
CA ARG A 467 -13.34 -4.86 25.32
C ARG A 467 -13.94 -4.17 24.09
N VAL A 468 -14.53 -4.96 23.20
CA VAL A 468 -15.27 -4.50 22.02
C VAL A 468 -16.48 -3.64 22.42
N LEU A 469 -16.72 -2.54 21.72
CA LEU A 469 -17.86 -1.64 21.96
C LEU A 469 -19.21 -2.28 21.53
N PRO A 470 -20.35 -1.91 22.16
CA PRO A 470 -21.66 -2.43 21.79
C PRO A 470 -21.99 -2.22 20.30
N GLY A 471 -22.29 -3.33 19.60
CA GLY A 471 -22.60 -3.32 18.16
C GLY A 471 -21.40 -3.07 17.23
N ALA A 472 -20.19 -2.89 17.77
CA ALA A 472 -18.94 -2.71 17.04
C ALA A 472 -18.19 -4.04 16.84
N ARG A 473 -17.02 -3.98 16.20
CA ARG A 473 -16.01 -5.06 16.16
C ARG A 473 -14.61 -4.57 16.54
N THR A 474 -14.55 -3.46 17.28
CA THR A 474 -13.33 -2.81 17.76
C THR A 474 -13.51 -2.30 19.20
N GLY A 475 -12.40 -2.21 19.94
CA GLY A 475 -12.36 -1.51 21.24
C GLY A 475 -12.25 0.01 21.09
N PRO A 476 -12.42 0.79 22.18
CA PRO A 476 -12.37 2.25 22.18
C PRO A 476 -11.20 2.88 21.43
N LEU A 477 -9.98 2.33 21.57
CA LEU A 477 -8.78 2.89 20.96
C LEU A 477 -8.80 2.75 19.44
N PHE A 478 -9.10 1.55 18.94
CA PHE A 478 -9.22 1.32 17.50
C PHE A 478 -10.41 2.07 16.92
N ALA A 479 -11.55 2.11 17.62
CA ALA A 479 -12.71 2.89 17.18
C ALA A 479 -12.37 4.38 16.99
N CYS A 480 -11.60 4.96 17.93
CA CYS A 480 -11.06 6.31 17.83
C CYS A 480 -10.11 6.51 16.64
N ILE A 481 -9.07 5.67 16.49
CA ILE A 481 -8.06 5.83 15.44
C ILE A 481 -8.69 5.65 14.04
N ILE A 482 -9.49 4.60 13.87
CA ILE A 482 -10.19 4.27 12.63
C ILE A 482 -11.17 5.39 12.29
N GLY A 483 -12.03 5.80 13.23
CA GLY A 483 -12.99 6.88 13.02
C GLY A 483 -12.34 8.22 12.63
N LYS A 484 -11.27 8.62 13.33
CA LYS A 484 -10.47 9.81 12.99
C LYS A 484 -9.89 9.73 11.57
N GLN A 485 -9.42 8.56 11.13
CA GLN A 485 -8.87 8.39 9.78
C GLN A 485 -9.97 8.47 8.71
N MET A 486 -11.10 7.76 8.90
CA MET A 486 -12.20 7.74 7.93
C MET A 486 -12.79 9.13 7.74
N ARG A 487 -12.91 9.90 8.84
CA ARG A 487 -13.35 11.28 8.79
C ARG A 487 -12.38 12.16 8.00
N LYS A 488 -11.07 12.03 8.22
CA LYS A 488 -10.05 12.77 7.46
C LYS A 488 -10.10 12.47 5.96
N LEU A 489 -10.25 11.20 5.59
CA LEU A 489 -10.37 10.76 4.20
C LEU A 489 -11.63 11.32 3.52
N ARG A 490 -12.77 11.34 4.23
CA ARG A 490 -14.03 11.87 3.71
C ARG A 490 -14.05 13.40 3.62
N ASP A 491 -13.74 14.07 4.73
CA ASP A 491 -13.84 15.52 4.86
C ASP A 491 -12.76 16.23 4.02
N GLY A 492 -11.58 15.62 3.85
CA GLY A 492 -10.46 16.13 3.06
C GLY A 492 -10.41 15.71 1.58
N ASP A 493 -11.43 15.02 1.06
CA ASP A 493 -11.49 14.60 -0.35
C ASP A 493 -12.38 15.53 -1.19
N ARG A 494 -11.76 16.34 -2.06
CA ARG A 494 -12.44 17.25 -3.00
C ARG A 494 -13.41 16.52 -3.92
N PHE A 495 -13.13 15.25 -4.22
CA PHE A 495 -13.93 14.40 -5.10
C PHE A 495 -14.86 13.44 -4.34
N TRP A 496 -15.09 13.64 -3.04
CA TRP A 496 -16.07 12.85 -2.28
C TRP A 496 -17.46 12.94 -2.93
N TRP A 497 -18.16 11.82 -3.05
CA TRP A 497 -19.36 11.72 -3.90
C TRP A 497 -20.55 12.57 -3.41
N GLU A 498 -20.63 12.88 -2.12
CA GLU A 498 -21.64 13.79 -1.56
C GLU A 498 -21.30 15.28 -1.78
N ASN A 499 -20.06 15.61 -2.17
CA ASN A 499 -19.66 16.99 -2.44
C ASN A 499 -20.47 17.54 -3.62
N GLN A 500 -21.01 18.75 -3.47
CA GLN A 500 -21.98 19.32 -4.40
C GLN A 500 -21.42 19.51 -5.82
N ALA A 501 -20.12 19.75 -5.95
CA ALA A 501 -19.42 20.00 -7.21
C ALA A 501 -19.04 18.72 -8.00
N VAL A 502 -19.27 17.51 -7.47
CA VAL A 502 -18.77 16.25 -8.06
C VAL A 502 -19.83 15.54 -8.89
N PHE A 503 -21.08 15.56 -8.43
CA PHE A 503 -22.23 14.92 -9.07
C PHE A 503 -23.45 15.85 -9.04
N THR A 504 -24.41 15.65 -9.93
CA THR A 504 -25.71 16.33 -9.82
C THR A 504 -26.54 15.76 -8.67
N GLU A 505 -27.59 16.48 -8.27
CA GLU A 505 -28.51 15.99 -7.24
C GLU A 505 -29.25 14.69 -7.66
N ALA A 506 -29.57 14.56 -8.96
CA ALA A 506 -30.14 13.34 -9.52
C ALA A 506 -29.15 12.17 -9.45
N GLN A 507 -27.88 12.41 -9.79
CA GLN A 507 -26.81 11.40 -9.70
C GLN A 507 -26.56 10.97 -8.25
N ARG A 508 -26.51 11.90 -7.29
CA ARG A 508 -26.43 11.56 -5.85
C ARG A 508 -27.63 10.74 -5.37
N ARG A 509 -28.86 11.05 -5.82
CA ARG A 509 -30.05 10.24 -5.50
C ARG A 509 -29.94 8.80 -6.00
N GLU A 510 -29.34 8.56 -7.17
CA GLU A 510 -29.13 7.19 -7.67
C GLU A 510 -27.94 6.48 -7.01
N LEU A 511 -26.84 7.20 -6.74
CA LEU A 511 -25.70 6.65 -5.98
C LEU A 511 -26.11 6.22 -4.56
N GLY A 512 -26.93 7.01 -3.87
CA GLY A 512 -27.41 6.72 -2.52
C GLY A 512 -28.41 5.55 -2.41
N ARG A 513 -28.88 5.00 -3.53
CA ARG A 513 -29.76 3.82 -3.59
C ARG A 513 -29.02 2.51 -3.84
N HIS A 514 -27.74 2.59 -4.20
CA HIS A 514 -26.91 1.46 -4.61
C HIS A 514 -26.38 0.67 -3.39
N SER A 515 -26.21 -0.65 -3.54
CA SER A 515 -25.73 -1.53 -2.48
C SER A 515 -24.73 -2.57 -3.01
N LEU A 516 -23.87 -3.10 -2.14
CA LEU A 516 -22.97 -4.20 -2.50
C LEU A 516 -23.74 -5.45 -2.98
N SER A 517 -24.92 -5.72 -2.41
CA SER A 517 -25.82 -6.78 -2.89
C SER A 517 -26.23 -6.59 -4.36
N ARG A 518 -26.45 -5.34 -4.80
CA ARG A 518 -26.71 -5.03 -6.21
C ARG A 518 -25.50 -5.30 -7.11
N VAL A 519 -24.31 -4.87 -6.69
CA VAL A 519 -23.05 -5.17 -7.41
C VAL A 519 -22.89 -6.68 -7.63
N ILE A 520 -23.17 -7.48 -6.61
CA ILE A 520 -23.08 -8.94 -6.69
C ILE A 520 -24.11 -9.49 -7.70
N CYS A 521 -25.37 -9.04 -7.64
CA CYS A 521 -26.39 -9.41 -8.63
C CYS A 521 -26.04 -9.02 -10.08
N ASP A 522 -25.34 -7.89 -10.29
CA ASP A 522 -24.97 -7.42 -11.63
C ASP A 522 -23.71 -8.10 -12.21
N ASN A 523 -22.90 -8.76 -11.37
CA ASN A 523 -21.56 -9.24 -11.75
C ASN A 523 -21.31 -10.73 -11.40
N THR A 524 -22.34 -11.50 -11.02
CA THR A 524 -22.23 -12.93 -10.68
C THR A 524 -23.45 -13.73 -11.18
N GLY A 525 -23.38 -15.07 -11.12
CA GLY A 525 -24.50 -15.97 -11.38
C GLY A 525 -25.45 -16.18 -10.18
N LEU A 526 -25.39 -15.33 -9.15
CA LEU A 526 -26.31 -15.41 -8.01
C LEU A 526 -27.64 -14.73 -8.36
N SER A 527 -28.72 -15.50 -8.38
CA SER A 527 -30.10 -14.99 -8.56
C SER A 527 -30.73 -14.48 -7.26
N ARG A 528 -30.12 -14.75 -6.10
CA ARG A 528 -30.59 -14.30 -4.78
C ARG A 528 -29.43 -13.90 -3.87
N VAL A 529 -29.64 -12.86 -3.06
CA VAL A 529 -28.65 -12.25 -2.15
C VAL A 529 -29.34 -11.68 -0.90
N PRO A 530 -28.65 -11.52 0.25
CA PRO A 530 -29.20 -10.81 1.39
C PRO A 530 -29.22 -9.28 1.14
N ARG A 531 -30.17 -8.58 1.75
CA ARG A 531 -30.39 -7.13 1.54
C ARG A 531 -29.21 -6.25 1.98
N ASP A 532 -28.53 -6.63 3.06
CA ASP A 532 -27.25 -6.06 3.50
C ASP A 532 -26.20 -7.16 3.39
N ALA A 533 -25.37 -7.12 2.34
CA ALA A 533 -24.39 -8.17 1.99
C ALA A 533 -23.45 -8.61 3.14
N PHE A 534 -23.29 -7.73 4.14
CA PHE A 534 -22.42 -7.91 5.29
C PHE A 534 -23.08 -8.60 6.49
N ARG A 535 -24.42 -8.74 6.49
CA ARG A 535 -25.13 -9.52 7.50
C ARG A 535 -25.07 -10.98 7.08
N VAL A 536 -24.79 -11.86 8.05
CA VAL A 536 -25.02 -13.30 7.84
C VAL A 536 -26.53 -13.51 7.70
N GLY A 537 -26.95 -14.16 6.63
CA GLY A 537 -28.35 -14.39 6.31
C GLY A 537 -28.70 -15.87 6.34
N THR A 538 -29.88 -16.20 6.83
CA THR A 538 -30.44 -17.55 6.82
C THR A 538 -31.01 -17.87 5.44
N TRP A 539 -30.46 -18.87 4.76
CA TRP A 539 -31.00 -19.36 3.50
C TRP A 539 -32.20 -20.30 3.73
N PRO A 540 -33.32 -20.18 2.97
CA PRO A 540 -33.59 -19.20 1.91
C PRO A 540 -34.31 -17.91 2.38
N GLN A 541 -34.69 -17.80 3.65
CA GLN A 541 -35.64 -16.79 4.15
C GLN A 541 -35.14 -15.35 4.00
N GLU A 542 -33.85 -15.12 4.28
CA GLU A 542 -33.25 -13.77 4.32
C GLU A 542 -32.50 -13.41 3.01
N PHE A 543 -32.66 -14.24 1.98
CA PHE A 543 -32.11 -14.04 0.65
C PHE A 543 -33.23 -13.63 -0.33
N GLU A 544 -33.22 -12.38 -0.78
CA GLU A 544 -34.20 -11.83 -1.72
C GLU A 544 -33.83 -12.13 -3.19
N SER A 545 -34.77 -11.97 -4.14
CA SER A 545 -34.41 -12.03 -5.56
C SER A 545 -33.53 -10.86 -5.94
N CYS A 546 -32.57 -11.09 -6.84
CA CYS A 546 -31.84 -10.01 -7.49
C CYS A 546 -32.75 -9.05 -8.26
N ASP A 547 -33.94 -9.47 -8.71
CA ASP A 547 -34.91 -8.57 -9.35
C ASP A 547 -35.51 -7.54 -8.37
N SER A 548 -35.56 -7.87 -7.08
CA SER A 548 -36.06 -6.99 -6.01
C SER A 548 -34.98 -6.10 -5.37
N ILE A 549 -33.69 -6.30 -5.70
CA ILE A 549 -32.60 -5.42 -5.25
C ILE A 549 -32.47 -4.22 -6.20
N PRO A 550 -32.70 -2.96 -5.76
CA PRO A 550 -32.75 -1.80 -6.65
C PRO A 550 -31.48 -1.59 -7.49
N GLY A 551 -31.66 -1.50 -8.80
CA GLY A 551 -30.63 -1.07 -9.76
C GLY A 551 -30.41 0.44 -9.76
N MET A 552 -29.31 0.88 -10.36
CA MET A 552 -28.98 2.30 -10.55
C MET A 552 -29.47 2.81 -11.91
N ASN A 553 -30.24 3.90 -11.94
CA ASN A 553 -30.70 4.50 -13.19
C ASN A 553 -29.62 5.39 -13.82
N LEU A 554 -28.82 4.80 -14.71
CA LEU A 554 -27.78 5.51 -15.48
C LEU A 554 -28.33 6.63 -16.40
N GLY A 555 -29.66 6.74 -16.57
CA GLY A 555 -30.29 7.89 -17.23
C GLY A 555 -29.96 9.24 -16.58
N ALA A 556 -29.58 9.26 -15.28
CA ALA A 556 -29.09 10.46 -14.59
C ALA A 556 -27.68 10.93 -15.05
N TRP A 557 -26.97 10.13 -15.87
CA TRP A 557 -25.69 10.49 -16.50
C TRP A 557 -25.82 10.81 -18.00
N ARG A 558 -27.04 10.83 -18.56
CA ARG A 558 -27.27 11.21 -19.95
C ARG A 558 -27.08 12.72 -20.14
N GLU A 559 -25.87 13.12 -20.53
CA GLU A 559 -25.58 14.48 -21.00
C GLU A 559 -26.43 14.80 -22.26
N ALA A 560 -26.87 16.05 -22.40
CA ALA A 560 -27.70 16.53 -23.52
C ALA A 560 -27.32 17.99 -23.86
N PRO A 561 -27.39 18.42 -25.14
CA PRO A 561 -27.20 19.83 -25.49
C PRO A 561 -28.36 20.68 -24.93
N PRO A 562 -28.11 21.89 -24.40
CA PRO A 562 -29.17 22.85 -24.09
C PRO A 562 -29.98 23.22 -25.35
N PRO A 563 -31.28 23.55 -25.24
CA PRO A 563 -32.13 23.83 -26.41
C PRO A 563 -31.74 25.06 -27.24
N GLU A 564 -30.98 25.99 -26.64
CA GLU A 564 -30.62 27.29 -27.23
C GLU A 564 -29.30 27.26 -28.03
N ASP A 565 -28.62 26.12 -28.07
CA ASP A 565 -27.25 26.01 -28.53
C ASP A 565 -27.12 25.56 -30.00
N ALA A 566 -26.34 26.31 -30.78
CA ALA A 566 -26.04 26.02 -32.19
C ALA A 566 -25.13 24.77 -32.41
N CYS A 567 -24.81 24.02 -31.36
CA CYS A 567 -23.88 22.89 -31.38
C CYS A 567 -24.50 21.64 -30.76
N GLY A 568 -24.98 20.74 -31.61
CA GLY A 568 -25.29 19.36 -31.21
C GLY A 568 -24.01 18.54 -30.99
N PHE A 569 -24.14 17.38 -30.33
CA PHE A 569 -23.03 16.44 -30.19
C PHE A 569 -22.56 15.94 -31.57
N PRO A 570 -21.25 15.66 -31.75
CA PRO A 570 -20.75 14.96 -32.93
C PRO A 570 -21.31 13.52 -32.97
N GLY A 571 -21.22 12.90 -34.14
CA GLY A 571 -21.47 11.48 -34.28
C GLY A 571 -20.48 10.62 -33.47
N LYS A 572 -20.69 9.31 -33.49
CA LYS A 572 -19.77 8.34 -32.88
C LYS A 572 -18.36 8.56 -33.44
N VAL A 573 -17.39 8.81 -32.56
CA VAL A 573 -15.96 8.79 -32.90
C VAL A 573 -15.53 7.34 -33.06
N GLU A 574 -14.89 7.00 -34.17
CA GLU A 574 -14.32 5.66 -34.36
C GLU A 574 -13.01 5.54 -33.59
N ASP A 575 -12.86 4.43 -32.85
CA ASP A 575 -11.76 4.13 -31.94
C ASP A 575 -11.32 5.25 -30.98
N GLY A 576 -12.29 6.10 -30.61
CA GLY A 576 -12.16 7.15 -29.62
C GLY A 576 -13.50 7.48 -28.97
N ASP A 577 -13.43 8.35 -27.97
CA ASP A 577 -14.55 8.78 -27.15
C ASP A 577 -14.35 10.26 -26.76
N PHE A 578 -15.44 11.00 -26.55
CA PHE A 578 -15.42 12.44 -26.24
C PHE A 578 -16.16 12.77 -24.95
N LEU A 579 -15.86 13.93 -24.37
CA LEU A 579 -16.41 14.39 -23.08
C LEU A 579 -16.88 15.85 -23.17
N LEU A 580 -18.10 16.14 -22.71
CA LEU A 580 -18.58 17.51 -22.57
C LEU A 580 -17.96 18.18 -21.33
N CYS A 581 -17.48 19.38 -21.57
CA CYS A 581 -16.77 20.24 -20.64
C CYS A 581 -17.29 21.68 -20.73
N GLU A 582 -17.04 22.45 -19.67
CA GLU A 582 -17.22 23.90 -19.69
C GLU A 582 -15.90 24.55 -19.24
N GLU A 583 -15.35 25.42 -20.08
CA GLU A 583 -14.16 26.20 -19.75
C GLU A 583 -14.42 27.68 -20.04
N SER A 584 -14.23 28.54 -19.02
CA SER A 584 -14.46 29.99 -19.11
C SER A 584 -15.85 30.39 -19.64
N GLY A 585 -16.90 29.65 -19.25
CA GLY A 585 -18.28 29.90 -19.71
C GLY A 585 -18.57 29.47 -21.15
N LYS A 586 -17.66 28.71 -21.79
CA LYS A 586 -17.87 28.09 -23.10
C LYS A 586 -17.96 26.58 -22.97
N ARG A 587 -18.90 25.97 -23.69
CA ARG A 587 -18.96 24.50 -23.81
C ARG A 587 -17.88 24.02 -24.78
N VAL A 588 -17.12 23.03 -24.35
CA VAL A 588 -15.97 22.43 -25.05
C VAL A 588 -16.18 20.92 -25.10
N LEU A 589 -15.82 20.28 -26.21
CA LEU A 589 -15.67 18.82 -26.26
C LEU A 589 -14.19 18.48 -26.22
N VAL A 590 -13.79 17.62 -25.30
CA VAL A 590 -12.44 17.06 -25.21
C VAL A 590 -12.47 15.65 -25.77
N PHE A 591 -11.57 15.35 -26.70
CA PHE A 591 -11.51 14.07 -27.42
C PHE A 591 -10.35 13.20 -26.94
N SER A 592 -10.56 11.89 -26.95
CA SER A 592 -9.58 10.89 -26.55
C SER A 592 -9.64 9.68 -27.49
N CYS A 593 -8.50 9.00 -27.68
CA CYS A 593 -8.42 7.76 -28.46
C CYS A 593 -8.24 6.55 -27.56
N ARG A 594 -8.73 5.41 -28.03
CA ARG A 594 -8.57 4.11 -27.36
C ARG A 594 -7.13 3.62 -27.45
N HIS A 595 -6.76 2.71 -26.56
CA HIS A 595 -5.39 2.20 -26.50
C HIS A 595 -4.97 1.55 -27.83
N GLY A 596 -3.83 1.97 -28.38
CA GLY A 596 -3.36 1.60 -29.72
C GLY A 596 -3.53 2.71 -30.77
N PHE A 597 -4.42 3.69 -30.53
CA PHE A 597 -4.75 4.75 -31.49
C PHE A 597 -4.15 6.10 -31.06
N GLN A 598 -3.97 7.01 -32.02
CA GLN A 598 -3.52 8.39 -31.84
C GLN A 598 -4.50 9.37 -32.46
N LEU A 599 -4.71 10.49 -31.77
CA LEU A 599 -5.61 11.55 -32.18
C LEU A 599 -5.01 12.36 -33.34
N GLN A 600 -5.81 12.62 -34.38
CA GLN A 600 -5.43 13.41 -35.54
C GLN A 600 -6.44 14.55 -35.70
N GLY A 601 -6.01 15.76 -35.36
CA GLY A 601 -6.87 16.96 -35.24
C GLY A 601 -6.69 17.64 -33.88
N PRO A 602 -7.58 18.59 -33.52
CA PRO A 602 -7.54 19.25 -32.23
C PRO A 602 -7.97 18.31 -31.09
N GLU A 603 -7.30 18.36 -29.94
CA GLU A 603 -7.72 17.64 -28.72
C GLU A 603 -9.04 18.18 -28.16
N GLN A 604 -9.34 19.46 -28.42
CA GLN A 604 -10.50 20.16 -27.89
C GLN A 604 -11.12 21.06 -28.96
N ILE A 605 -12.45 21.07 -29.06
CA ILE A 605 -13.21 21.99 -29.94
C ILE A 605 -14.25 22.76 -29.11
N ALA A 606 -14.39 24.07 -29.34
CA ALA A 606 -15.31 24.91 -28.59
C ALA A 606 -16.58 25.23 -29.39
N CYS A 607 -17.73 25.30 -28.71
CA CYS A 607 -18.97 25.74 -29.34
C CYS A 607 -18.98 27.27 -29.52
N THR A 608 -19.45 27.71 -30.68
CA THR A 608 -19.67 29.12 -31.02
C THR A 608 -21.11 29.35 -31.48
N ARG A 609 -21.51 30.62 -31.62
CA ARG A 609 -22.81 31.01 -32.23
C ARG A 609 -22.99 30.55 -33.68
N ARG A 610 -21.97 29.95 -34.33
CA ARG A 610 -22.01 29.42 -35.70
C ARG A 610 -21.83 27.89 -35.76
N GLY A 611 -21.89 27.20 -34.62
CA GLY A 611 -21.49 25.79 -34.49
C GLY A 611 -20.10 25.63 -33.90
N TRP A 612 -19.53 24.43 -34.00
CA TRP A 612 -18.17 24.13 -33.52
C TRP A 612 -17.11 24.97 -34.27
N ASP A 613 -16.07 25.41 -33.55
CA ASP A 613 -14.97 26.22 -34.10
C ASP A 613 -14.07 25.46 -35.10
N SER A 614 -14.11 24.14 -35.05
CA SER A 614 -13.26 23.22 -35.80
C SER A 614 -13.96 21.87 -35.99
N GLN A 615 -13.48 21.05 -36.93
CA GLN A 615 -14.02 19.71 -37.14
C GLN A 615 -13.53 18.76 -36.03
N PRO A 616 -14.38 17.81 -35.57
CA PRO A 616 -13.96 16.76 -34.65
C PRO A 616 -12.72 16.00 -35.16
N PRO A 617 -11.75 15.68 -34.28
CA PRO A 617 -10.58 14.89 -34.64
C PRO A 617 -10.95 13.43 -34.93
N VAL A 618 -10.02 12.72 -35.58
CA VAL A 618 -10.15 11.28 -35.90
C VAL A 618 -9.07 10.49 -35.19
N CYS A 619 -9.41 9.34 -34.61
CA CYS A 619 -8.43 8.39 -34.10
C CYS A 619 -7.90 7.51 -35.23
N LYS A 620 -6.57 7.40 -35.37
CA LYS A 620 -5.93 6.46 -36.30
C LYS A 620 -5.06 5.48 -35.54
N ASP A 621 -4.97 4.25 -36.02
CA ASP A 621 -4.01 3.28 -35.48
C ASP A 621 -2.60 3.90 -35.47
N SER A 622 -1.93 3.82 -34.32
CA SER A 622 -0.57 4.35 -34.15
C SER A 622 0.51 3.52 -34.84
N GLY A 623 0.17 2.35 -35.39
CA GLY A 623 1.09 1.38 -35.97
C GLY A 623 2.00 0.71 -34.93
N ARG A 624 1.80 1.00 -33.63
CA ARG A 624 2.61 0.48 -32.53
C ARG A 624 1.93 -0.73 -31.92
N LEU A 625 2.29 -1.91 -32.41
CA LEU A 625 2.05 -3.17 -31.72
C LEU A 625 2.39 -3.02 -30.22
N PRO A 626 1.49 -3.40 -29.29
CA PRO A 626 1.81 -3.42 -27.87
C PRO A 626 3.11 -4.20 -27.61
N ARG A 627 3.92 -3.76 -26.63
CA ARG A 627 5.19 -4.46 -26.32
C ARG A 627 4.97 -5.94 -25.99
N ALA A 628 3.85 -6.28 -25.36
CA ALA A 628 3.42 -7.67 -25.16
C ALA A 628 3.18 -8.40 -26.49
N SER A 629 2.45 -7.81 -27.43
CA SER A 629 2.18 -8.37 -28.76
C SER A 629 3.47 -8.59 -29.57
N MET A 630 4.45 -7.69 -29.51
CA MET A 630 5.76 -7.96 -30.14
C MET A 630 6.48 -9.14 -29.49
N VAL A 631 6.45 -9.27 -28.16
CA VAL A 631 7.02 -10.45 -27.47
C VAL A 631 6.29 -11.73 -27.85
N SER A 632 4.96 -11.72 -27.96
CA SER A 632 4.16 -12.86 -28.42
C SER A 632 4.43 -13.22 -29.89
N ILE A 633 4.60 -12.23 -30.77
CA ILE A 633 4.93 -12.44 -32.20
C ILE A 633 6.35 -13.01 -32.34
N VAL A 634 7.32 -12.49 -31.58
CA VAL A 634 8.70 -13.02 -31.57
C VAL A 634 8.74 -14.43 -31.00
N LEU A 635 8.03 -14.72 -29.90
CA LEU A 635 7.92 -16.08 -29.35
C LEU A 635 7.23 -17.03 -30.33
N GLY A 636 6.16 -16.59 -30.99
CA GLY A 636 5.46 -17.35 -32.04
C GLY A 636 6.37 -17.64 -33.24
N ALA A 637 7.12 -16.65 -33.72
CA ALA A 637 8.09 -16.83 -34.80
C ALA A 637 9.22 -17.80 -34.39
N VAL A 638 9.76 -17.68 -33.18
CA VAL A 638 10.78 -18.61 -32.65
C VAL A 638 10.22 -20.03 -32.49
N LEU A 639 8.96 -20.19 -32.06
CA LEU A 639 8.27 -21.49 -32.01
C LEU A 639 8.08 -22.09 -33.41
N VAL A 640 7.60 -21.31 -34.38
CA VAL A 640 7.39 -21.76 -35.76
C VAL A 640 8.72 -22.11 -36.44
N CYS A 641 9.76 -21.27 -36.31
CA CYS A 641 11.09 -21.57 -36.84
C CYS A 641 11.77 -22.75 -36.12
N GLY A 642 11.56 -22.89 -34.80
CA GLY A 642 12.06 -24.03 -34.03
C GLY A 642 11.39 -25.35 -34.42
N LEU A 643 10.06 -25.35 -34.60
CA LEU A 643 9.31 -26.49 -35.10
C LEU A 643 9.67 -26.83 -36.55
N ALA A 644 9.84 -25.82 -37.42
CA ALA A 644 10.29 -26.02 -38.80
C ALA A 644 11.73 -26.57 -38.88
N GLY A 645 12.63 -26.10 -38.00
CA GLY A 645 13.97 -26.67 -37.87
C GLY A 645 13.95 -28.11 -37.38
N LEU A 646 13.12 -28.43 -36.39
CA LEU A 646 12.92 -29.78 -35.90
C LEU A 646 12.37 -30.71 -36.99
N THR A 647 11.30 -30.33 -37.69
CA THR A 647 10.76 -31.15 -38.79
C THR A 647 11.77 -31.32 -39.92
N TRP A 648 12.56 -30.28 -40.26
CA TRP A 648 13.66 -30.42 -41.23
C TRP A 648 14.72 -31.43 -40.77
N THR A 649 15.15 -31.40 -39.50
CA THR A 649 16.11 -32.37 -38.96
C THR A 649 15.57 -33.80 -38.82
N VAL A 650 14.25 -33.98 -38.76
CA VAL A 650 13.59 -35.29 -38.76
C VAL A 650 13.41 -35.83 -40.18
N VAL A 651 13.01 -34.96 -41.13
CA VAL A 651 12.86 -35.33 -42.55
C VAL A 651 14.20 -35.62 -43.21
N CYS A 652 15.28 -34.91 -42.85
CA CYS A 652 16.64 -35.22 -43.31
C CYS A 652 17.34 -36.35 -42.51
N ARG A 653 16.58 -37.21 -41.82
CA ARG A 653 17.08 -38.39 -41.09
C ARG A 653 16.34 -39.70 -41.42
N TRP A 654 15.58 -39.71 -42.50
CA TRP A 654 14.93 -40.87 -43.13
C TRP A 654 15.34 -40.96 -44.60
#